data_AF-A0A8H5BZ87-F1
#
_entry.id   AF-A0A8H5BZ87-F1
#
_cell.length_a   1.000
_cell.length_b   1.000
_cell.length_c   1.000
_cell.angle_alpha   90.00
_cell.angle_beta   90.00
_cell.angle_gamma   90.00
#
_symmetry.space_group_name_H-M   'P 1'
#
loop_
_entity.id
_entity.type
_entity.pdbx_description
1 polymer ?
#
loop_
_entity_poly.entity_id
_entity_poly.type
_entity_poly.pdbx_seq_one_letter_code
_entity_poly.pdbx_strand_id
1 'polypeptide(L)'
;MATYARALSIVLAHTTTTTTTTTTSTMPRYTEDPHAPTVIGSYFHPVKKTTTWWCNCAKYCKSFMHEISRTSFYRHNPAENRTKRPAPASPRRRTPAPAGVDGNGGPTASSSTSEPTPLPHPRGSSPAPEGPQGGPEDFPFGLGPGHGAPEHPVPQTQPTPMQSAPAPQPEPAPAQNTSQGNTQAEDRPEDDEVVHTAHLEKLKRQLEFIRDIKAARITDDIFPLALQEAVLKPAEEVFSIDDPDVELSLSAYLAISDASEAVYRKIQKMVLKRYPDSKMLSYEQIRKKVEHFSKVFPIISDMCVNTCVGFTSVFKDLHKCPECGEDRYTIRKGKQVGRRKFYTEPIGPVIQAMWRNPVTAKHMGYRRRKTLESLNKYVSPTGEIRVTEVDDITSGEDYLRCVTSGIIGLDDTLLMVSMDGAQLSRLKESDCWILIYVLMDLPPELRYKKDYVIPGVVIPGPKAPKVPQSFLYPGFAHVAALQVSGLKIWDASAPRVFTSKPVTNLTTADGPAMTDFNGFVGHKGMEGCREFCNLPGRRASLESKTYYPALLKPVNYDVPGSSHGDVDILNHLHNHQIPGHTQAQYDRRLDIVLASTTPSQYATARRDTGISEPSIFAGMHRYPPMPSMFPSDVMHLFGLNIPDNLLEIFRGTIACKLDDSTASWDFAVLTGDVWERHGAIIELWRPYFAADFGHVPSNPVKYINSGYRAQEFLIYIYDLLPAILHTILPETYWTTFCKLCAGIKIVLQRTLTREQIIEAHKLFVEFAVEFEQKFVQRKASRVHFVRPCLHNVLHVPSSTLRLGPHRNFSQYPMEREIGIIVSQIKQHTTPSGNASQRAIRLAQVNTVKALTRDEAQEAPSVSSRFPRIPAGSGYTILWPRERTVNGKIVSHKEYDAIDSFFTLIGAEFTATVANTRIKKWGRLELPSRDVVRSEWQESKRSPDSPMRITRIVKFEHENLVRFGEVQYYFAMQLDNDEEVYHLAMISMASLLDQALLEKSSGSLRACNAPTGQDMVVVKVGSIQGVVSALPWPLMTGNKLLSDDRWLIIENFGRDLSVLTESTTQLYSEPLLEDEDDDN
;
A
#
# COMPACT_ATOMS: atom_id res chain seq x y z
N MET A 1 -33.12 -10.63 -7.11
CA MET A 1 -34.13 -10.03 -6.19
C MET A 1 -34.63 -10.97 -5.10
N ALA A 2 -35.34 -12.08 -5.36
CA ALA A 2 -35.97 -12.90 -4.31
C ALA A 2 -35.05 -13.30 -3.12
N THR A 3 -33.81 -13.74 -3.39
CA THR A 3 -32.82 -14.06 -2.35
C THR A 3 -32.37 -12.85 -1.53
N TYR A 4 -32.25 -11.67 -2.18
CA TYR A 4 -31.95 -10.41 -1.51
C TYR A 4 -33.12 -10.00 -0.61
N ALA A 5 -34.35 -10.01 -1.10
CA ALA A 5 -35.54 -9.73 -0.30
C ALA A 5 -35.68 -10.67 0.91
N ARG A 6 -35.38 -11.96 0.75
CA ARG A 6 -35.38 -12.93 1.87
C ARG A 6 -34.29 -12.63 2.90
N ALA A 7 -33.10 -12.22 2.47
CA ALA A 7 -32.02 -11.80 3.38
C ALA A 7 -32.32 -10.45 4.06
N LEU A 8 -32.91 -9.50 3.32
CA LEU A 8 -33.40 -8.21 3.84
C LEU A 8 -34.44 -8.44 4.94
N SER A 9 -35.39 -9.34 4.72
CA SER A 9 -36.39 -9.75 5.72
C SER A 9 -35.77 -10.40 6.95
N ILE A 10 -34.68 -11.16 6.82
CA ILE A 10 -33.96 -11.73 7.98
C ILE A 10 -33.28 -10.61 8.79
N VAL A 11 -32.61 -9.66 8.13
CA VAL A 11 -31.98 -8.50 8.79
C VAL A 11 -33.06 -7.62 9.46
N LEU A 12 -34.15 -7.33 8.77
CA LEU A 12 -35.28 -6.57 9.31
C LEU A 12 -35.91 -7.27 10.52
N ALA A 13 -36.15 -8.59 10.45
CA ALA A 13 -36.71 -9.37 11.55
C ALA A 13 -35.82 -9.41 12.81
N HIS A 14 -34.49 -9.26 12.67
CA HIS A 14 -33.58 -9.10 13.80
C HIS A 14 -33.60 -7.68 14.41
N THR A 15 -34.22 -6.70 13.76
CA THR A 15 -34.32 -5.30 14.23
C THR A 15 -35.71 -4.89 14.74
N THR A 16 -36.74 -5.74 14.59
CA THR A 16 -38.12 -5.42 14.96
C THR A 16 -38.56 -5.89 16.35
N THR A 17 -37.68 -6.52 17.12
CA THR A 17 -37.98 -7.13 18.44
C THR A 17 -37.77 -6.20 19.65
N THR A 18 -37.73 -4.87 19.45
CA THR A 18 -37.28 -3.92 20.49
C THR A 18 -38.18 -2.68 20.69
N THR A 19 -39.50 -2.86 20.73
CA THR A 19 -40.50 -1.88 21.22
C THR A 19 -41.67 -2.63 21.87
N THR A 20 -42.26 -2.25 23.01
CA THR A 20 -42.03 -1.09 23.90
C THR A 20 -42.55 -1.40 25.31
N THR A 21 -41.80 -1.09 26.36
CA THR A 21 -42.33 -1.04 27.75
C THR A 21 -41.57 -0.02 28.58
N THR A 22 -42.29 0.93 29.19
CA THR A 22 -41.73 2.05 29.95
C THR A 22 -41.53 1.68 31.42
N THR A 23 -40.31 1.27 31.80
CA THR A 23 -39.87 1.18 33.20
C THR A 23 -38.43 1.68 33.36
N THR A 24 -38.10 2.13 34.57
CA THR A 24 -36.89 2.90 34.88
C THR A 24 -35.60 2.10 34.82
N SER A 25 -34.64 2.56 33.99
CA SER A 25 -33.19 2.51 34.20
C SER A 25 -32.63 1.30 34.98
N THR A 26 -32.55 0.13 34.34
CA THR A 26 -31.54 -0.89 34.66
C THR A 26 -30.97 -1.48 33.36
N MET A 27 -29.72 -1.95 33.41
CA MET A 27 -29.04 -2.59 32.27
C MET A 27 -29.86 -3.76 31.69
N PRO A 28 -29.81 -4.01 30.36
CA PRO A 28 -30.44 -5.18 29.79
C PRO A 28 -29.80 -6.44 30.37
N ARG A 29 -30.60 -7.26 31.06
CA ARG A 29 -30.19 -8.62 31.41
C ARG A 29 -30.09 -9.42 30.13
N TYR A 30 -28.94 -10.08 29.92
CA TYR A 30 -28.86 -11.18 28.98
C TYR A 30 -29.91 -12.23 29.33
N THR A 31 -30.51 -12.88 28.33
CA THR A 31 -31.41 -14.02 28.54
C THR A 31 -30.65 -15.12 29.29
N GLU A 32 -31.03 -15.35 30.54
CA GLU A 32 -30.51 -16.46 31.35
C GLU A 32 -30.90 -17.78 30.66
N ASP A 33 -29.90 -18.57 30.23
CA ASP A 33 -30.14 -19.91 29.71
C ASP A 33 -30.75 -20.76 30.84
N PRO A 34 -31.95 -21.35 30.69
CA PRO A 34 -32.61 -22.09 31.77
C PRO A 34 -31.88 -23.39 32.14
N HIS A 35 -30.79 -23.73 31.44
CA HIS A 35 -29.87 -24.81 31.78
C HIS A 35 -28.50 -24.33 32.26
N ALA A 36 -28.33 -23.03 32.54
CA ALA A 36 -27.12 -22.48 33.14
C ALA A 36 -26.91 -23.07 34.55
N PRO A 37 -25.73 -23.64 34.85
CA PRO A 37 -25.43 -24.20 36.17
C PRO A 37 -25.12 -23.07 37.16
N THR A 38 -25.43 -23.30 38.44
CA THR A 38 -25.10 -22.38 39.54
C THR A 38 -23.62 -22.42 39.95
N VAL A 39 -22.85 -23.38 39.42
CA VAL A 39 -21.43 -23.60 39.74
C VAL A 39 -20.64 -23.73 38.44
N ILE A 40 -19.36 -23.33 38.45
CA ILE A 40 -18.47 -23.46 37.30
C ILE A 40 -18.11 -24.92 37.03
N GLY A 41 -18.00 -25.30 35.75
CA GLY A 41 -17.66 -26.67 35.37
C GLY A 41 -18.10 -27.06 33.96
N SER A 42 -18.09 -28.37 33.70
CA SER A 42 -18.56 -28.97 32.44
C SER A 42 -19.87 -29.74 32.67
N TYR A 43 -20.93 -29.34 31.96
CA TYR A 43 -22.29 -29.87 32.16
C TYR A 43 -22.90 -30.35 30.85
N PHE A 44 -23.56 -31.51 30.89
CA PHE A 44 -24.30 -32.03 29.74
C PHE A 44 -25.60 -31.24 29.56
N HIS A 45 -25.72 -30.54 28.44
CA HIS A 45 -26.86 -29.69 28.15
C HIS A 45 -27.95 -30.51 27.43
N PRO A 46 -29.16 -30.67 27.99
CA PRO A 46 -30.16 -31.63 27.48
C PRO A 46 -30.64 -31.29 26.07
N VAL A 47 -30.95 -30.02 25.79
CA VAL A 47 -31.39 -29.56 24.45
C VAL A 47 -30.26 -29.66 23.40
N LYS A 48 -29.07 -29.14 23.71
CA LYS A 48 -27.90 -29.14 22.80
C LYS A 48 -27.23 -30.52 22.66
N LYS A 49 -27.63 -31.53 23.45
CA LYS A 49 -27.10 -32.90 23.54
C LYS A 49 -25.56 -32.99 23.60
N THR A 50 -24.91 -32.02 24.23
CA THR A 50 -23.45 -31.88 24.27
C THR A 50 -22.94 -31.36 25.61
N THR A 51 -21.65 -31.53 25.88
CA THR A 51 -21.01 -31.05 27.11
C THR A 51 -20.55 -29.60 26.96
N THR A 52 -21.34 -28.70 27.56
CA THR A 52 -21.11 -27.25 27.64
C THR A 52 -20.19 -26.91 28.81
N TRP A 53 -19.44 -25.81 28.74
CA TRP A 53 -18.48 -25.39 29.77
C TRP A 53 -18.83 -24.00 30.29
N TRP A 54 -18.95 -23.85 31.61
CA TRP A 54 -19.52 -22.67 32.24
C TRP A 54 -18.56 -22.04 33.25
N CYS A 55 -18.39 -20.72 33.18
CA CYS A 55 -17.43 -19.99 34.00
C CYS A 55 -17.95 -18.60 34.39
N ASN A 56 -17.71 -18.20 35.64
CA ASN A 56 -18.01 -16.87 36.18
C ASN A 56 -16.76 -16.14 36.72
N CYS A 57 -15.55 -16.44 36.23
CA CYS A 57 -14.34 -15.79 36.74
C CYS A 57 -14.38 -14.25 36.59
N ALA A 58 -14.01 -13.52 37.65
CA ALA A 58 -14.07 -12.04 37.65
C ALA A 58 -13.27 -11.39 36.51
N LYS A 59 -12.12 -11.98 36.13
CA LYS A 59 -11.18 -11.42 35.14
C LYS A 59 -11.69 -11.40 33.69
N TYR A 60 -12.45 -12.42 33.28
CA TYR A 60 -12.88 -12.58 31.88
C TYR A 60 -14.40 -12.70 31.74
N CYS A 61 -15.09 -13.23 32.75
CA CYS A 61 -16.55 -13.41 32.79
C CYS A 61 -17.25 -12.36 33.67
N LYS A 62 -16.52 -11.37 34.22
CA LYS A 62 -17.06 -10.27 35.04
C LYS A 62 -17.96 -10.70 36.22
N SER A 63 -17.71 -11.88 36.80
CA SER A 63 -18.52 -12.50 37.86
C SER A 63 -19.92 -13.00 37.44
N PHE A 64 -20.27 -12.95 36.16
CA PHE A 64 -21.51 -13.53 35.60
C PHE A 64 -21.25 -14.90 34.98
N MET A 65 -22.22 -15.81 35.08
CA MET A 65 -22.07 -17.17 34.57
C MET A 65 -22.28 -17.22 33.05
N HIS A 66 -21.22 -17.57 32.31
CA HIS A 66 -21.25 -17.64 30.84
C HIS A 66 -20.88 -19.03 30.33
N GLU A 67 -21.60 -19.51 29.31
CA GLU A 67 -21.15 -20.62 28.47
C GLU A 67 -19.94 -20.16 27.65
N ILE A 68 -18.87 -20.93 27.67
CA ILE A 68 -17.61 -20.64 26.99
C ILE A 68 -17.03 -21.91 26.37
N SER A 69 -16.10 -21.76 25.42
CA SER A 69 -15.41 -22.93 24.86
C SER A 69 -14.54 -23.63 25.92
N ARG A 70 -14.39 -24.96 25.81
CA ARG A 70 -13.48 -25.78 26.65
C ARG A 70 -12.08 -25.15 26.78
N THR A 71 -11.53 -24.66 25.67
CA THR A 71 -10.20 -24.00 25.63
C THR A 71 -10.16 -22.69 26.41
N SER A 72 -11.27 -21.95 26.45
CA SER A 72 -11.41 -20.75 27.28
C SER A 72 -11.54 -21.11 28.76
N PHE A 73 -12.30 -22.16 29.09
CA PHE A 73 -12.47 -22.62 30.47
C PHE A 73 -11.13 -22.94 31.16
N TYR A 74 -10.26 -23.75 30.54
CA TYR A 74 -8.92 -24.04 31.10
C TYR A 74 -7.96 -22.83 31.09
N ARG A 75 -8.25 -21.77 30.32
CA ARG A 75 -7.52 -20.48 30.36
C ARG A 75 -8.04 -19.57 31.49
N HIS A 76 -9.33 -19.65 31.81
CA HIS A 76 -9.97 -18.90 32.88
C HIS A 76 -9.69 -19.54 34.25
N ASN A 77 -9.67 -20.87 34.30
CA ASN A 77 -9.46 -21.70 35.50
C ASN A 77 -8.13 -22.50 35.41
N PRO A 78 -6.95 -21.85 35.42
CA PRO A 78 -5.67 -22.53 35.23
C PRO A 78 -5.31 -23.55 36.34
N ALA A 79 -5.98 -23.52 37.48
CA ALA A 79 -5.82 -24.50 38.55
C ALA A 79 -6.31 -25.91 38.14
N GLU A 80 -7.46 -26.03 37.48
CA GLU A 80 -7.97 -27.31 36.96
C GLU A 80 -7.08 -27.92 35.86
N ASN A 81 -6.29 -27.08 35.19
CA ASN A 81 -5.35 -27.52 34.16
C ASN A 81 -4.18 -28.35 34.74
N ARG A 82 -4.02 -28.40 36.07
CA ARG A 82 -3.02 -29.25 36.76
C ARG A 82 -3.51 -30.66 37.09
N THR A 83 -4.82 -30.90 37.23
CA THR A 83 -5.35 -32.19 37.73
C THR A 83 -5.70 -33.20 36.63
N LYS A 84 -5.65 -32.80 35.35
CA LYS A 84 -6.02 -33.66 34.20
C LYS A 84 -4.89 -33.84 33.18
N ARG A 85 -3.72 -34.31 33.65
CA ARG A 85 -2.67 -34.90 32.82
C ARG A 85 -2.32 -36.32 33.30
N PRO A 86 -2.87 -37.38 32.67
CA PRO A 86 -2.24 -38.70 32.70
C PRO A 86 -0.86 -38.61 32.04
N ALA A 87 0.16 -39.22 32.63
CA ALA A 87 1.45 -39.37 31.96
C ALA A 87 1.32 -40.42 30.83
N PRO A 88 1.87 -40.18 29.63
CA PRO A 88 1.87 -41.19 28.57
C PRO A 88 2.77 -42.36 28.97
N ALA A 89 2.19 -43.57 29.05
CA ALA A 89 2.93 -44.78 29.39
C ALA A 89 3.88 -45.18 28.26
N SER A 90 5.16 -45.40 28.59
CA SER A 90 6.15 -45.95 27.66
C SER A 90 5.98 -47.47 27.47
N PRO A 91 6.44 -48.06 26.35
CA PRO A 91 6.31 -49.49 26.10
C PRO A 91 7.03 -50.36 27.14
N ARG A 92 6.43 -51.54 27.45
CA ARG A 92 6.97 -52.49 28.42
C ARG A 92 8.37 -53.02 28.02
N ARG A 93 9.32 -52.95 28.97
CA ARG A 93 10.25 -54.07 29.22
C ARG A 93 10.41 -54.27 30.73
N ARG A 94 10.59 -55.54 31.14
CA ARG A 94 10.56 -55.96 32.56
C ARG A 94 11.84 -55.57 33.30
N THR A 95 11.71 -55.17 34.55
CA THR A 95 12.76 -55.27 35.58
C THR A 95 12.45 -56.46 36.53
N PRO A 96 13.47 -57.16 37.05
CA PRO A 96 13.33 -58.03 38.23
C PRO A 96 13.13 -57.25 39.55
N ALA A 97 12.95 -57.99 40.64
CA ALA A 97 12.59 -57.50 41.98
C ALA A 97 13.81 -56.98 42.81
N PRO A 98 13.59 -56.32 43.97
CA PRO A 98 14.60 -55.47 44.64
C PRO A 98 15.27 -56.12 45.88
N ALA A 99 16.20 -55.37 46.49
CA ALA A 99 16.70 -55.60 47.85
C ALA A 99 16.94 -54.27 48.61
N GLY A 100 16.79 -54.33 49.95
CA GLY A 100 17.54 -53.59 51.00
C GLY A 100 17.48 -52.06 50.99
N VAL A 101 16.83 -51.33 51.91
CA VAL A 101 16.75 -51.43 53.40
C VAL A 101 18.09 -51.18 54.10
N ASP A 102 18.04 -50.31 55.12
CA ASP A 102 19.09 -49.73 56.00
C ASP A 102 19.56 -48.30 55.63
N GLY A 103 19.68 -47.35 56.57
CA GLY A 103 19.24 -47.35 57.98
C GLY A 103 19.72 -46.13 58.80
N ASN A 104 18.94 -45.71 59.80
CA ASN A 104 19.24 -44.76 60.90
C ASN A 104 19.71 -43.31 60.61
N GLY A 105 19.40 -42.39 61.56
CA GLY A 105 20.21 -41.18 61.79
C GLY A 105 19.50 -39.81 61.81
N GLY A 106 18.89 -39.44 62.94
CA GLY A 106 18.80 -38.02 63.38
C GLY A 106 19.67 -37.83 64.64
N PRO A 107 19.55 -36.73 65.42
CA PRO A 107 18.75 -35.51 65.26
C PRO A 107 19.64 -34.22 65.24
N THR A 108 19.15 -32.97 65.15
CA THR A 108 18.62 -32.16 66.29
C THR A 108 18.31 -30.70 65.87
N ALA A 109 17.40 -30.06 66.62
CA ALA A 109 17.36 -28.64 67.07
C ALA A 109 17.67 -27.45 66.11
N SER A 110 17.00 -26.28 66.17
CA SER A 110 15.86 -25.80 66.98
C SER A 110 15.31 -24.44 66.47
N SER A 111 14.07 -24.09 66.84
CA SER A 111 13.50 -22.73 67.12
C SER A 111 13.96 -21.46 66.35
N SER A 112 13.15 -20.45 66.01
CA SER A 112 11.69 -20.16 65.96
C SER A 112 11.55 -18.71 65.36
N THR A 113 10.41 -18.00 65.20
CA THR A 113 8.99 -18.14 65.62
C THR A 113 8.04 -17.46 64.58
N SER A 114 6.85 -17.04 65.00
CA SER A 114 5.67 -16.49 64.29
C SER A 114 5.60 -14.94 64.13
N GLU A 115 5.01 -14.47 63.01
CA GLU A 115 3.75 -13.66 62.83
C GLU A 115 3.26 -12.61 63.89
N PRO A 116 2.31 -11.66 63.61
CA PRO A 116 1.32 -11.57 62.49
C PRO A 116 1.02 -10.18 61.83
N THR A 117 0.07 -10.18 60.86
CA THR A 117 -0.54 -9.04 60.10
C THR A 117 -1.62 -8.24 60.89
N PRO A 118 -2.05 -7.00 60.50
CA PRO A 118 -3.10 -6.79 59.45
C PRO A 118 -3.05 -5.45 58.62
N LEU A 119 -4.17 -5.14 57.91
CA LEU A 119 -4.45 -4.10 56.86
C LEU A 119 -5.22 -2.85 57.42
N PRO A 120 -5.82 -1.89 56.64
CA PRO A 120 -5.54 -1.22 55.32
C PRO A 120 -5.73 0.35 55.27
N HIS A 121 -5.31 1.01 54.15
CA HIS A 121 -5.85 2.24 53.47
C HIS A 121 -6.20 3.56 54.24
N PRO A 122 -5.98 4.79 53.64
CA PRO A 122 -7.01 5.44 52.77
C PRO A 122 -6.47 6.36 51.63
N ARG A 123 -7.11 7.54 51.38
CA ARG A 123 -7.09 8.36 50.13
C ARG A 123 -6.53 9.79 50.32
N GLY A 124 -6.27 10.51 49.21
CA GLY A 124 -6.10 11.99 49.15
C GLY A 124 -4.64 12.46 49.07
N SER A 125 -4.30 13.66 48.58
CA SER A 125 -5.08 14.78 48.01
C SER A 125 -4.19 15.68 47.10
N SER A 126 -4.78 16.61 46.34
CA SER A 126 -4.05 17.70 45.63
C SER A 126 -3.44 18.73 46.60
N PRO A 127 -2.52 19.58 46.12
CA PRO A 127 -2.83 21.02 46.18
C PRO A 127 -2.31 21.89 45.01
N ALA A 128 -2.87 23.10 44.92
CA ALA A 128 -2.42 24.31 44.22
C ALA A 128 -3.28 25.49 44.76
N PRO A 129 -3.02 26.78 44.45
CA PRO A 129 -1.81 27.45 43.95
C PRO A 129 -1.29 28.55 44.93
N GLU A 130 -0.20 29.26 44.61
CA GLU A 130 0.21 30.51 45.33
C GLU A 130 0.82 31.60 44.41
N GLY A 131 0.75 32.85 44.89
CA GLY A 131 1.20 34.11 44.29
C GLY A 131 0.23 35.26 44.64
N PRO A 132 0.47 36.55 44.30
CA PRO A 132 1.70 37.20 43.81
C PRO A 132 2.14 38.45 44.61
N GLN A 133 3.35 38.98 44.37
CA GLN A 133 3.85 40.35 44.62
C GLN A 133 5.34 40.43 44.18
N GLY A 134 5.92 41.53 43.67
CA GLY A 134 5.43 42.87 43.29
C GLY A 134 6.46 43.62 42.40
N GLY A 135 6.18 44.88 42.01
CA GLY A 135 7.11 45.77 41.26
C GLY A 135 8.03 46.61 42.17
N PRO A 136 8.58 47.79 41.75
CA PRO A 136 8.25 48.61 40.55
C PRO A 136 9.47 49.21 39.77
N GLU A 137 9.18 50.15 38.84
CA GLU A 137 10.00 51.29 38.31
C GLU A 137 11.32 51.02 37.52
N ASP A 138 11.67 51.72 36.43
CA ASP A 138 10.89 52.51 35.43
C ASP A 138 11.59 52.41 34.02
N PHE A 139 11.94 53.37 33.13
CA PHE A 139 11.92 54.86 33.00
C PHE A 139 11.92 55.24 31.46
N PRO A 140 11.96 56.51 30.97
CA PRO A 140 10.96 56.95 29.95
C PRO A 140 11.44 57.70 28.66
N PHE A 141 10.45 58.06 27.82
CA PHE A 141 10.42 59.05 26.70
C PHE A 141 11.21 58.77 25.40
N GLY A 142 10.71 59.18 24.21
CA GLY A 142 9.39 59.77 23.90
C GLY A 142 9.24 60.39 22.49
N LEU A 143 8.07 61.01 22.23
CA LEU A 143 7.71 62.00 21.18
C LEU A 143 7.64 61.57 19.68
N GLY A 144 6.52 61.91 19.02
CA GLY A 144 6.35 62.04 17.55
C GLY A 144 6.44 63.52 17.11
N PRO A 145 5.69 64.07 16.11
CA PRO A 145 4.75 63.51 15.10
C PRO A 145 5.30 63.73 13.64
N GLY A 146 4.58 63.65 12.51
CA GLY A 146 3.23 63.13 12.15
C GLY A 146 2.44 64.02 11.16
N HIS A 147 1.60 63.37 10.30
CA HIS A 147 0.60 63.91 9.34
C HIS A 147 1.01 64.59 8.01
N GLY A 148 0.24 64.27 6.94
CA GLY A 148 0.22 64.94 5.63
C GLY A 148 -0.67 64.20 4.60
N ALA A 149 -1.75 64.83 4.11
CA ALA A 149 -2.74 64.34 3.11
C ALA A 149 -3.64 65.54 2.67
N PRO A 150 -4.60 65.45 1.70
CA PRO A 150 -5.04 64.34 0.83
C PRO A 150 -5.25 64.73 -0.68
N GLU A 151 -6.05 63.93 -1.42
CA GLU A 151 -6.91 64.23 -2.61
C GLU A 151 -6.62 63.55 -3.99
N HIS A 152 -7.67 63.46 -4.82
CA HIS A 152 -7.89 62.67 -6.07
C HIS A 152 -8.41 63.61 -7.21
N PRO A 153 -8.80 63.22 -8.47
CA PRO A 153 -9.04 61.89 -9.09
C PRO A 153 -8.67 61.63 -10.61
N VAL A 154 -8.65 60.34 -11.03
CA VAL A 154 -9.31 59.64 -12.21
C VAL A 154 -9.69 60.44 -13.51
N PRO A 155 -9.65 59.93 -14.80
CA PRO A 155 -9.50 58.55 -15.39
C PRO A 155 -8.60 58.37 -16.68
N GLN A 156 -8.65 57.16 -17.32
CA GLN A 156 -8.42 56.82 -18.78
C GLN A 156 -6.97 56.82 -19.34
N THR A 157 -6.55 56.13 -20.44
CA THR A 157 -7.16 55.23 -21.48
C THR A 157 -6.28 53.99 -21.82
N GLN A 158 -6.79 53.01 -22.61
CA GLN A 158 -6.00 51.96 -23.33
C GLN A 158 -5.28 52.51 -24.58
N PRO A 159 -4.37 51.73 -25.23
CA PRO A 159 -4.75 51.09 -26.51
C PRO A 159 -4.08 49.74 -26.87
N THR A 160 -4.59 49.09 -27.92
CA THR A 160 -4.05 47.94 -28.70
C THR A 160 -4.62 48.01 -30.14
N PRO A 161 -4.19 47.18 -31.12
CA PRO A 161 -2.90 46.52 -31.36
C PRO A 161 -2.31 46.94 -32.74
N MET A 162 -1.25 46.28 -33.24
CA MET A 162 -0.92 46.29 -34.68
C MET A 162 -0.31 44.96 -35.16
N GLN A 163 -0.46 44.66 -36.46
CA GLN A 163 -0.13 43.39 -37.10
C GLN A 163 1.12 43.50 -37.99
N SER A 164 1.88 42.40 -38.13
CA SER A 164 2.83 42.21 -39.24
C SER A 164 3.16 40.73 -39.46
N ALA A 165 3.15 40.29 -40.71
CA ALA A 165 3.58 38.96 -41.17
C ALA A 165 3.86 39.02 -42.69
N PRO A 166 4.51 38.00 -43.30
CA PRO A 166 5.55 37.11 -42.79
C PRO A 166 6.85 37.20 -43.63
N ALA A 167 7.89 36.42 -43.28
CA ALA A 167 9.08 36.17 -44.10
C ALA A 167 9.34 34.65 -44.21
N PRO A 168 9.99 34.13 -45.27
CA PRO A 168 9.81 32.76 -45.73
C PRO A 168 10.65 31.69 -44.99
N GLN A 169 10.16 30.46 -45.02
CA GLN A 169 10.90 29.25 -44.63
C GLN A 169 11.85 28.77 -45.75
N PRO A 170 13.00 28.17 -45.40
CA PRO A 170 13.66 27.14 -46.21
C PRO A 170 13.10 25.74 -45.86
N GLU A 171 12.83 24.91 -46.87
CA GLU A 171 12.50 23.48 -46.70
C GLU A 171 13.75 22.63 -46.34
N PRO A 172 13.58 21.44 -45.75
CA PRO A 172 14.69 20.67 -45.18
C PRO A 172 15.51 19.87 -46.21
N ALA A 173 16.83 19.89 -46.04
CA ALA A 173 17.75 18.94 -46.67
C ALA A 173 17.90 17.66 -45.81
N PRO A 174 18.14 16.48 -46.41
CA PRO A 174 17.96 15.19 -45.74
C PRO A 174 19.10 14.82 -44.78
N ALA A 175 18.75 14.07 -43.73
CA ALA A 175 19.72 13.55 -42.76
C ALA A 175 20.68 12.52 -43.39
N GLN A 176 21.97 12.64 -43.07
CA GLN A 176 22.96 11.59 -43.29
C GLN A 176 23.65 11.23 -41.97
N ASN A 177 23.69 9.94 -41.66
CA ASN A 177 24.39 9.41 -40.49
C ASN A 177 25.90 9.39 -40.74
N THR A 178 26.67 10.13 -39.95
CA THR A 178 28.10 9.85 -39.71
C THR A 178 28.37 9.87 -38.22
N SER A 179 28.80 8.73 -37.69
CA SER A 179 29.22 8.59 -36.29
C SER A 179 30.66 9.07 -36.08
N GLN A 180 30.98 9.37 -34.81
CA GLN A 180 32.28 9.79 -34.23
C GLN A 180 32.50 11.30 -34.05
N GLY A 181 32.94 11.70 -32.85
CA GLY A 181 33.44 13.03 -32.53
C GLY A 181 32.89 13.65 -31.24
N ASN A 182 33.65 13.52 -30.14
CA ASN A 182 33.67 14.32 -28.90
C ASN A 182 32.33 14.79 -28.27
N THR A 183 31.97 14.34 -27.06
CA THR A 183 32.55 14.79 -25.77
C THR A 183 32.48 16.30 -25.51
N GLN A 184 31.26 16.80 -25.34
CA GLN A 184 30.93 17.63 -24.18
C GLN A 184 29.58 17.16 -23.65
N ALA A 185 29.61 16.38 -22.57
CA ALA A 185 28.52 16.46 -21.62
C ALA A 185 28.71 17.82 -20.94
N GLU A 186 27.65 18.62 -20.85
CA GLU A 186 27.60 19.68 -19.86
C GLU A 186 27.49 18.98 -18.50
N ASP A 187 28.64 18.65 -17.92
CA ASP A 187 28.72 18.49 -16.48
C ASP A 187 28.09 19.73 -15.86
N ARG A 188 27.22 19.52 -14.86
CA ARG A 188 26.63 20.59 -14.06
C ARG A 188 27.77 21.55 -13.70
N PRO A 189 27.68 22.86 -14.02
CA PRO A 189 28.75 23.80 -13.72
C PRO A 189 29.12 23.60 -12.26
N GLU A 190 30.43 23.49 -11.96
CA GLU A 190 30.89 23.14 -10.61
C GLU A 190 30.22 24.08 -9.61
N ASP A 191 29.22 23.58 -8.88
CA ASP A 191 28.46 24.38 -7.92
C ASP A 191 29.51 24.89 -6.92
N ASP A 192 29.78 26.20 -6.89
CA ASP A 192 30.72 26.86 -5.98
C ASP A 192 30.47 26.31 -4.57
N GLU A 193 31.31 25.36 -4.12
CA GLU A 193 30.79 24.30 -3.25
C GLU A 193 30.35 24.89 -1.92
N VAL A 194 29.04 24.99 -1.72
CA VAL A 194 28.45 25.55 -0.51
C VAL A 194 28.72 24.56 0.61
N VAL A 195 29.90 24.70 1.24
CA VAL A 195 30.35 23.87 2.36
C VAL A 195 29.48 24.22 3.57
N HIS A 196 28.28 23.64 3.60
CA HIS A 196 27.34 23.78 4.69
C HIS A 196 28.05 23.41 6.01
N THR A 197 28.15 24.39 6.91
CA THR A 197 28.66 24.24 8.27
C THR A 197 27.51 24.39 9.26
N ALA A 198 27.52 23.60 10.33
CA ALA A 198 26.55 23.73 11.41
C ALA A 198 27.25 23.84 12.77
N HIS A 199 26.64 24.59 13.69
CA HIS A 199 27.20 24.80 15.03
C HIS A 199 26.78 23.71 16.03
N LEU A 200 25.58 23.13 15.87
CA LEU A 200 25.03 22.11 16.77
C LEU A 200 25.46 20.69 16.37
N GLU A 201 25.91 19.90 17.34
CA GLU A 201 26.44 18.53 17.13
C GLU A 201 25.50 17.59 16.35
N LYS A 202 24.18 17.68 16.56
CA LYS A 202 23.20 16.88 15.79
C LYS A 202 23.31 17.17 14.29
N LEU A 203 23.45 18.44 13.92
CA LEU A 203 23.50 18.90 12.52
C LEU A 203 24.89 18.66 11.91
N LYS A 204 25.98 18.84 12.67
CA LYS A 204 27.34 18.44 12.26
C LYS A 204 27.39 16.96 11.87
N ARG A 205 26.90 16.09 12.76
CA ARG A 205 26.83 14.64 12.58
C ARG A 205 26.02 14.24 11.34
N GLN A 206 24.95 14.97 11.02
CA GLN A 206 24.16 14.75 9.80
C GLN A 206 24.92 15.18 8.53
N LEU A 207 25.58 16.35 8.56
CA LEU A 207 26.46 16.81 7.48
C LEU A 207 27.65 15.88 7.25
N GLU A 208 28.17 15.25 8.31
CA GLU A 208 29.24 14.26 8.21
C GLU A 208 28.76 12.96 7.53
N PHE A 209 27.57 12.43 7.84
CA PHE A 209 26.99 11.32 7.06
C PHE A 209 26.84 11.68 5.57
N ILE A 210 26.38 12.90 5.27
CA ILE A 210 26.22 13.41 3.90
C ILE A 210 27.57 13.48 3.18
N ARG A 211 28.61 14.03 3.83
CA ARG A 211 29.98 14.10 3.30
C ARG A 211 30.60 12.73 3.07
N ASP A 212 30.47 11.81 4.03
CA ASP A 212 31.01 10.44 3.90
C ASP A 212 30.33 9.69 2.73
N ILE A 213 29.01 9.87 2.51
CA ILE A 213 28.31 9.28 1.34
C ILE A 213 28.84 9.91 0.03
N LYS A 214 29.02 11.23 -0.03
CA LYS A 214 29.56 11.92 -1.21
C LYS A 214 31.03 11.52 -1.49
N ALA A 215 31.81 11.28 -0.44
CA ALA A 215 33.20 10.86 -0.50
C ALA A 215 33.38 9.37 -0.86
N ALA A 216 32.36 8.53 -0.67
CA ALA A 216 32.45 7.08 -0.84
C ALA A 216 32.93 6.65 -2.24
N ARG A 217 33.79 5.62 -2.30
CA ARG A 217 34.30 4.99 -3.52
C ARG A 217 34.17 3.47 -3.42
N ILE A 218 33.98 2.80 -4.55
CA ILE A 218 33.73 1.34 -4.57
C ILE A 218 34.92 0.52 -4.03
N THR A 219 36.10 1.14 -3.93
CA THR A 219 37.33 0.59 -3.35
C THR A 219 37.40 0.63 -1.82
N ASP A 220 36.50 1.35 -1.14
CA ASP A 220 36.59 1.58 0.30
C ASP A 220 36.45 0.27 1.12
N ASP A 221 37.17 0.19 2.25
CA ASP A 221 37.26 -1.02 3.11
C ASP A 221 35.91 -1.52 3.66
N ILE A 222 34.85 -0.70 3.60
CA ILE A 222 33.48 -1.11 3.96
C ILE A 222 32.87 -2.08 2.93
N PHE A 223 33.30 -2.03 1.67
CA PHE A 223 32.82 -2.89 0.59
C PHE A 223 33.70 -4.15 0.51
N PRO A 224 33.16 -5.38 0.70
CA PRO A 224 33.95 -6.60 0.62
C PRO A 224 34.67 -6.74 -0.73
N LEU A 225 35.94 -7.16 -0.76
CA LEU A 225 36.73 -7.24 -2.00
C LEU A 225 36.01 -7.96 -3.16
N ALA A 226 35.32 -9.07 -2.88
CA ALA A 226 34.56 -9.82 -3.88
C ALA A 226 33.35 -9.05 -4.47
N LEU A 227 32.79 -8.07 -3.73
CA LEU A 227 31.80 -7.12 -4.25
C LEU A 227 32.48 -6.08 -5.15
N GLN A 228 33.62 -5.54 -4.74
CA GLN A 228 34.40 -4.58 -5.54
C GLN A 228 34.77 -5.19 -6.91
N GLU A 229 35.28 -6.42 -6.89
CA GLU A 229 35.63 -7.19 -8.09
C GLU A 229 34.43 -7.41 -9.02
N ALA A 230 33.29 -7.87 -8.49
CA ALA A 230 32.09 -8.15 -9.28
C ALA A 230 31.51 -6.88 -9.95
N VAL A 231 31.50 -5.76 -9.21
CA VAL A 231 31.02 -4.47 -9.72
C VAL A 231 31.94 -3.90 -10.81
N LEU A 232 33.26 -3.96 -10.61
CA LEU A 232 34.24 -3.38 -11.54
C LEU A 232 34.50 -4.24 -12.78
N LYS A 233 34.24 -5.55 -12.70
CA LYS A 233 34.46 -6.54 -13.77
C LYS A 233 33.21 -7.44 -13.92
N PRO A 234 32.15 -6.95 -14.60
CA PRO A 234 31.00 -7.78 -14.94
C PRO A 234 31.41 -8.99 -15.79
N ALA A 235 30.62 -10.06 -15.73
CA ALA A 235 30.74 -11.18 -16.65
C ALA A 235 29.98 -10.87 -17.94
N GLU A 236 30.67 -10.90 -19.08
CA GLU A 236 30.19 -10.47 -20.40
C GLU A 236 29.61 -11.65 -21.21
N GLU A 237 28.88 -12.54 -20.52
CA GLU A 237 28.34 -13.79 -21.07
C GLU A 237 26.95 -14.09 -20.46
N VAL A 238 26.10 -14.82 -21.20
CA VAL A 238 24.83 -15.35 -20.67
C VAL A 238 25.15 -16.38 -19.58
N PHE A 239 24.37 -16.40 -18.50
CA PHE A 239 24.55 -17.36 -17.41
C PHE A 239 24.07 -18.77 -17.82
N SER A 240 24.99 -19.72 -17.96
CA SER A 240 24.71 -21.15 -18.10
C SER A 240 25.04 -21.93 -16.82
N ILE A 241 24.58 -23.18 -16.74
CA ILE A 241 25.02 -24.19 -15.77
C ILE A 241 25.26 -25.49 -16.54
N ASP A 242 26.53 -25.79 -16.82
CA ASP A 242 26.88 -26.92 -17.69
C ASP A 242 27.00 -28.27 -16.93
N ASP A 243 26.82 -28.24 -15.60
CA ASP A 243 26.88 -29.39 -14.69
C ASP A 243 25.45 -29.77 -14.25
N PRO A 244 24.89 -30.90 -14.73
CA PRO A 244 23.51 -31.30 -14.42
C PRO A 244 23.26 -31.59 -12.93
N ASP A 245 24.27 -31.97 -12.15
CA ASP A 245 24.12 -32.16 -10.71
C ASP A 245 24.03 -30.80 -10.00
N VAL A 246 24.72 -29.77 -10.49
CA VAL A 246 24.58 -28.38 -10.01
C VAL A 246 23.22 -27.80 -10.42
N GLU A 247 22.76 -28.05 -11.64
CA GLU A 247 21.44 -27.62 -12.14
C GLU A 247 20.32 -28.26 -11.29
N LEU A 248 20.34 -29.58 -11.13
CA LEU A 248 19.38 -30.32 -10.29
C LEU A 248 19.37 -29.80 -8.84
N SER A 249 20.56 -29.52 -8.28
CA SER A 249 20.71 -28.95 -6.94
C SER A 249 20.08 -27.56 -6.84
N LEU A 250 20.31 -26.71 -7.85
CA LEU A 250 19.77 -25.35 -7.88
C LEU A 250 18.26 -25.35 -8.06
N SER A 251 17.75 -26.07 -9.05
CA SER A 251 16.31 -26.22 -9.32
C SER A 251 15.55 -26.72 -8.09
N ALA A 252 16.09 -27.73 -7.39
CA ALA A 252 15.55 -28.17 -6.11
C ALA A 252 15.61 -27.06 -5.04
N TYR A 253 16.75 -26.38 -4.89
CA TYR A 253 16.94 -25.32 -3.88
C TYR A 253 16.00 -24.11 -4.09
N LEU A 254 15.75 -23.72 -5.34
CA LEU A 254 14.85 -22.63 -5.72
C LEU A 254 13.38 -23.03 -5.51
N ALA A 255 12.98 -24.22 -5.98
CA ALA A 255 11.62 -24.74 -5.84
C ALA A 255 11.17 -24.87 -4.37
N ILE A 256 12.08 -25.25 -3.47
CA ILE A 256 11.83 -25.28 -2.01
C ILE A 256 12.54 -24.17 -1.25
N SER A 257 12.72 -23.00 -1.86
CA SER A 257 13.37 -21.82 -1.25
C SER A 257 12.72 -21.41 0.08
N ASP A 258 11.39 -21.37 0.15
CA ASP A 258 10.63 -21.07 1.38
C ASP A 258 10.59 -22.22 2.42
N ALA A 259 11.10 -23.42 2.10
CA ALA A 259 11.11 -24.57 3.01
C ALA A 259 12.24 -24.50 4.07
N SER A 260 12.38 -25.57 4.87
CA SER A 260 13.52 -25.74 5.79
C SER A 260 14.64 -26.55 5.13
N GLU A 261 15.87 -26.33 5.60
CA GLU A 261 17.06 -27.12 5.24
C GLU A 261 16.81 -28.65 5.30
N ALA A 262 16.06 -29.11 6.31
CA ALA A 262 15.72 -30.52 6.48
C ALA A 262 14.85 -31.08 5.34
N VAL A 263 14.11 -30.25 4.59
CA VAL A 263 13.40 -30.67 3.38
C VAL A 263 14.41 -30.86 2.23
N TYR A 264 15.35 -29.93 2.03
CA TYR A 264 16.41 -30.08 1.02
C TYR A 264 17.24 -31.34 1.29
N ARG A 265 17.69 -31.57 2.53
CA ARG A 265 18.44 -32.79 2.90
C ARG A 265 17.61 -34.08 2.78
N LYS A 266 16.27 -34.00 2.82
CA LYS A 266 15.40 -35.14 2.50
C LYS A 266 15.33 -35.38 0.99
N ILE A 267 15.13 -34.34 0.18
CA ILE A 267 15.13 -34.43 -1.29
C ILE A 267 16.46 -35.03 -1.78
N GLN A 268 17.59 -34.48 -1.33
CA GLN A 268 18.93 -35.00 -1.66
C GLN A 268 19.05 -36.50 -1.33
N LYS A 269 18.59 -36.95 -0.14
CA LYS A 269 18.60 -38.37 0.23
C LYS A 269 17.67 -39.25 -0.60
N MET A 270 16.55 -38.72 -1.10
CA MET A 270 15.63 -39.46 -1.97
C MET A 270 16.19 -39.58 -3.40
N VAL A 271 16.78 -38.50 -3.93
CA VAL A 271 17.50 -38.47 -5.21
C VAL A 271 18.65 -39.48 -5.18
N LEU A 272 19.58 -39.35 -4.23
CA LEU A 272 20.74 -40.24 -4.11
C LEU A 272 20.36 -41.72 -3.83
N LYS A 273 19.19 -41.98 -3.25
CA LYS A 273 18.67 -43.36 -3.11
C LYS A 273 18.17 -43.94 -4.45
N ARG A 274 17.62 -43.10 -5.35
CA ARG A 274 17.09 -43.53 -6.66
C ARG A 274 18.14 -43.47 -7.77
N TYR A 275 19.12 -42.58 -7.64
CA TYR A 275 20.19 -42.29 -8.60
C TYR A 275 21.53 -42.18 -7.84
N PRO A 276 22.19 -43.31 -7.51
CA PRO A 276 23.38 -43.31 -6.66
C PRO A 276 24.59 -42.56 -7.25
N ASP A 277 24.67 -42.45 -8.57
CA ASP A 277 25.78 -41.81 -9.30
C ASP A 277 25.68 -40.28 -9.36
N SER A 278 24.53 -39.71 -8.97
CA SER A 278 24.33 -38.26 -8.88
C SER A 278 25.20 -37.65 -7.79
N LYS A 279 25.81 -36.50 -8.08
CA LYS A 279 26.64 -35.71 -7.17
C LYS A 279 25.88 -34.51 -6.61
N MET A 280 24.54 -34.57 -6.57
CA MET A 280 23.65 -33.51 -6.07
C MET A 280 24.19 -32.89 -4.78
N LEU A 281 24.45 -31.59 -4.82
CA LEU A 281 25.16 -30.82 -3.81
C LEU A 281 24.43 -30.80 -2.46
N SER A 282 25.19 -30.76 -1.37
CA SER A 282 24.67 -30.49 -0.03
C SER A 282 24.10 -29.08 0.08
N TYR A 283 23.25 -28.84 1.08
CA TYR A 283 22.68 -27.52 1.37
C TYR A 283 23.75 -26.43 1.53
N GLU A 284 24.90 -26.77 2.13
CA GLU A 284 26.06 -25.88 2.31
C GLU A 284 26.71 -25.54 0.97
N GLN A 285 26.87 -26.54 0.11
CA GLN A 285 27.50 -26.40 -1.21
C GLN A 285 26.62 -25.58 -2.15
N ILE A 286 25.32 -25.87 -2.23
CA ILE A 286 24.40 -25.11 -3.08
C ILE A 286 24.18 -23.67 -2.56
N ARG A 287 24.17 -23.43 -1.24
CA ARG A 287 24.14 -22.05 -0.70
C ARG A 287 25.36 -21.24 -1.16
N LYS A 288 26.56 -21.83 -1.09
CA LYS A 288 27.79 -21.18 -1.60
C LYS A 288 27.77 -20.96 -3.12
N LYS A 289 27.19 -21.90 -3.90
CA LYS A 289 26.98 -21.71 -5.34
C LYS A 289 25.99 -20.56 -5.62
N VAL A 290 24.87 -20.47 -4.91
CA VAL A 290 23.88 -19.37 -5.04
C VAL A 290 24.48 -18.00 -4.71
N GLU A 291 25.26 -17.91 -3.63
CA GLU A 291 26.05 -16.72 -3.28
C GLU A 291 27.07 -16.36 -4.37
N HIS A 292 27.82 -17.35 -4.88
CA HIS A 292 28.79 -17.16 -5.95
C HIS A 292 28.15 -16.83 -7.33
N PHE A 293 26.95 -17.30 -7.62
CA PHE A 293 26.23 -17.02 -8.87
C PHE A 293 25.60 -15.63 -8.85
N SER A 294 24.94 -15.27 -7.75
CA SER A 294 24.33 -13.94 -7.58
C SER A 294 25.35 -12.80 -7.46
N LYS A 295 26.57 -13.09 -6.94
CA LYS A 295 27.58 -12.07 -6.57
C LYS A 295 27.08 -11.06 -5.51
N VAL A 296 25.94 -11.32 -4.87
CA VAL A 296 25.38 -10.47 -3.79
C VAL A 296 26.06 -10.85 -2.48
N PHE A 297 27.13 -10.11 -2.17
CA PHE A 297 27.88 -10.23 -0.92
C PHE A 297 27.46 -9.10 0.03
N PRO A 298 26.79 -9.40 1.16
CA PRO A 298 26.27 -8.36 2.05
C PRO A 298 27.40 -7.55 2.71
N ILE A 299 27.20 -6.25 2.81
CA ILE A 299 28.04 -5.33 3.59
C ILE A 299 27.70 -5.54 5.07
N ILE A 300 28.68 -5.95 5.87
CA ILE A 300 28.48 -6.39 7.26
C ILE A 300 29.05 -5.37 8.24
N SER A 301 28.17 -4.68 8.97
CA SER A 301 28.56 -3.67 9.98
C SER A 301 28.17 -4.09 11.40
N ASP A 302 28.95 -3.67 12.40
CA ASP A 302 28.60 -3.85 13.82
C ASP A 302 27.49 -2.86 14.21
N MET A 303 26.71 -3.18 15.26
CA MET A 303 25.68 -2.29 15.79
C MET A 303 25.58 -2.34 17.32
N CYS A 304 25.02 -1.28 17.89
CA CYS A 304 24.64 -1.22 19.30
C CYS A 304 23.67 -2.37 19.67
N VAL A 305 23.83 -2.96 20.86
CA VAL A 305 22.93 -4.03 21.34
C VAL A 305 21.46 -3.57 21.44
N ASN A 306 21.25 -2.31 21.82
CA ASN A 306 19.96 -1.63 21.91
C ASN A 306 19.50 -1.00 20.58
N THR A 307 20.11 -1.35 19.43
CA THR A 307 19.75 -0.85 18.08
C THR A 307 19.93 0.67 17.88
N CYS A 308 20.49 1.41 18.84
CA CYS A 308 20.58 2.87 18.77
C CYS A 308 21.35 3.41 17.56
N VAL A 309 22.49 2.80 17.23
CA VAL A 309 23.38 3.17 16.11
C VAL A 309 23.98 1.91 15.45
N GLY A 310 24.27 2.01 14.16
CA GLY A 310 25.31 1.23 13.50
C GLY A 310 26.68 1.86 13.77
N PHE A 311 27.75 1.05 13.85
CA PHE A 311 29.11 1.55 14.02
C PHE A 311 29.77 1.75 12.64
N THR A 312 29.35 2.83 11.99
CA THR A 312 29.61 3.21 10.58
C THR A 312 29.87 4.72 10.48
N SER A 313 30.52 5.19 9.41
CA SER A 313 30.79 6.63 9.19
C SER A 313 31.38 7.28 10.47
N VAL A 314 30.77 8.35 10.99
CA VAL A 314 31.08 9.06 12.26
C VAL A 314 31.19 8.16 13.51
N PHE A 315 30.63 6.95 13.47
CA PHE A 315 30.67 5.98 14.57
C PHE A 315 31.62 4.79 14.30
N LYS A 316 32.31 4.74 13.15
CA LYS A 316 33.10 3.57 12.71
C LYS A 316 34.22 3.17 13.67
N ASP A 317 34.81 4.14 14.38
CA ASP A 317 35.95 3.93 15.29
C ASP A 317 35.53 3.84 16.76
N LEU A 318 34.22 3.96 17.07
CA LEU A 318 33.74 3.92 18.45
C LEU A 318 33.68 2.49 19.00
N HIS A 319 34.25 2.30 20.19
CA HIS A 319 34.17 1.05 20.96
C HIS A 319 32.93 0.96 21.87
N LYS A 320 32.21 2.07 22.10
CA LYS A 320 30.98 2.17 22.89
C LYS A 320 29.92 2.98 22.15
N CYS A 321 28.65 2.66 22.36
CA CYS A 321 27.52 3.38 21.79
C CYS A 321 27.39 4.78 22.43
N PRO A 322 27.47 5.89 21.67
CA PRO A 322 27.33 7.24 22.24
C PRO A 322 25.92 7.51 22.76
N GLU A 323 24.93 6.76 22.27
CA GLU A 323 23.52 6.94 22.57
C GLU A 323 23.01 6.16 23.80
N CYS A 324 23.81 5.23 24.35
CA CYS A 324 23.44 4.45 25.55
C CYS A 324 24.61 3.80 26.34
N GLY A 325 25.87 4.12 26.07
CA GLY A 325 27.05 3.66 26.81
C GLY A 325 27.49 2.19 26.60
N GLU A 326 26.61 1.35 26.05
CA GLU A 326 26.86 -0.07 25.77
C GLU A 326 28.09 -0.31 24.89
N ASP A 327 28.93 -1.28 25.27
CA ASP A 327 30.08 -1.70 24.47
C ASP A 327 29.68 -2.24 23.09
N ARG A 328 30.47 -1.94 22.07
CA ARG A 328 30.35 -2.53 20.73
C ARG A 328 30.74 -4.00 20.72
N TYR A 329 31.77 -4.34 21.48
CA TYR A 329 32.49 -5.61 21.36
C TYR A 329 32.32 -6.53 22.57
N THR A 330 32.57 -7.82 22.37
CA THR A 330 32.70 -8.84 23.41
C THR A 330 33.85 -9.78 23.03
N ILE A 331 34.49 -10.41 24.01
CA ILE A 331 35.53 -11.42 23.76
C ILE A 331 34.86 -12.78 23.57
N ARG A 332 35.17 -13.48 22.47
CA ARG A 332 34.77 -14.88 22.23
C ARG A 332 35.97 -15.66 21.70
N LYS A 333 36.31 -16.78 22.36
CA LYS A 333 37.50 -17.61 22.04
C LYS A 333 38.78 -16.78 21.87
N GLY A 334 39.03 -15.84 22.79
CA GLY A 334 40.19 -14.94 22.76
C GLY A 334 40.15 -13.82 21.72
N LYS A 335 39.17 -13.78 20.81
CA LYS A 335 39.04 -12.73 19.80
C LYS A 335 37.97 -11.70 20.19
N GLN A 336 38.26 -10.43 19.95
CA GLN A 336 37.28 -9.35 20.03
C GLN A 336 36.30 -9.46 18.85
N VAL A 337 35.00 -9.49 19.11
CA VAL A 337 33.95 -9.57 18.09
C VAL A 337 32.77 -8.65 18.42
N GLY A 338 32.13 -8.06 17.42
CA GLY A 338 30.94 -7.23 17.62
C GLY A 338 29.83 -8.01 18.33
N ARG A 339 29.20 -7.41 19.34
CA ARG A 339 28.11 -8.03 20.12
C ARG A 339 26.88 -8.30 19.25
N ARG A 340 26.62 -7.43 18.27
CA ARG A 340 25.61 -7.57 17.22
C ARG A 340 26.10 -6.96 15.92
N LYS A 341 25.50 -7.40 14.81
CA LYS A 341 25.76 -6.95 13.45
C LYS A 341 24.46 -6.76 12.68
N PHE A 342 24.48 -5.90 11.68
CA PHE A 342 23.46 -5.78 10.64
C PHE A 342 24.08 -6.01 9.25
N TYR A 343 23.22 -6.17 8.25
CA TYR A 343 23.58 -6.60 6.90
C TYR A 343 22.85 -5.69 5.91
N THR A 344 23.61 -5.17 4.95
CA THR A 344 23.10 -4.33 3.85
C THR A 344 23.43 -5.01 2.53
N GLU A 345 22.45 -5.22 1.67
CA GLU A 345 22.65 -5.88 0.38
C GLU A 345 23.06 -4.85 -0.69
N PRO A 346 24.15 -5.08 -1.44
CA PRO A 346 24.58 -4.17 -2.50
C PRO A 346 23.70 -4.32 -3.74
N ILE A 347 23.15 -3.21 -4.24
CA ILE A 347 22.25 -3.21 -5.41
C ILE A 347 22.98 -3.48 -6.74
N GLY A 348 24.27 -3.15 -6.83
CA GLY A 348 25.08 -3.24 -8.07
C GLY A 348 25.08 -4.62 -8.73
N PRO A 349 25.46 -5.70 -8.02
CA PRO A 349 25.42 -7.06 -8.56
C PRO A 349 24.02 -7.52 -9.00
N VAL A 350 22.96 -7.07 -8.32
CA VAL A 350 21.57 -7.39 -8.68
C VAL A 350 21.20 -6.73 -10.01
N ILE A 351 21.58 -5.46 -10.20
CA ILE A 351 21.40 -4.76 -11.48
C ILE A 351 22.16 -5.47 -12.59
N GLN A 352 23.43 -5.83 -12.38
CA GLN A 352 24.22 -6.57 -13.38
C GLN A 352 23.56 -7.90 -13.77
N ALA A 353 23.10 -8.69 -12.78
CA ALA A 353 22.42 -9.96 -13.03
C ALA A 353 21.11 -9.80 -13.82
N MET A 354 20.34 -8.74 -13.55
CA MET A 354 19.11 -8.39 -14.27
C MET A 354 19.32 -8.02 -15.74
N TRP A 355 20.55 -7.75 -16.18
CA TRP A 355 20.90 -7.55 -17.59
C TRP A 355 21.65 -8.74 -18.22
N ARG A 356 22.09 -9.73 -17.43
CA ARG A 356 22.85 -10.92 -17.93
C ARG A 356 21.99 -12.04 -18.51
N ASN A 357 20.67 -11.96 -18.40
CA ASN A 357 19.73 -12.92 -18.99
C ASN A 357 18.87 -12.17 -20.03
N PRO A 358 18.68 -12.69 -21.27
CA PRO A 358 18.00 -11.95 -22.33
C PRO A 358 16.56 -11.53 -21.98
N VAL A 359 15.84 -12.35 -21.21
CA VAL A 359 14.44 -12.11 -20.81
C VAL A 359 14.36 -10.96 -19.80
N THR A 360 15.22 -10.93 -18.79
CA THR A 360 15.25 -9.84 -17.80
C THR A 360 15.86 -8.56 -18.37
N ALA A 361 16.89 -8.65 -19.23
CA ALA A 361 17.47 -7.53 -19.95
C ALA A 361 16.45 -6.79 -20.83
N LYS A 362 15.67 -7.54 -21.62
CA LYS A 362 14.56 -7.03 -22.44
C LYS A 362 13.50 -6.28 -21.60
N HIS A 363 13.28 -6.71 -20.36
CA HIS A 363 12.39 -6.01 -19.42
C HIS A 363 13.04 -4.78 -18.77
N MET A 364 14.33 -4.80 -18.45
CA MET A 364 15.07 -3.61 -18.00
C MET A 364 15.13 -2.52 -19.09
N GLY A 365 15.15 -2.92 -20.37
CA GLY A 365 15.03 -2.02 -21.51
C GLY A 365 13.68 -1.28 -21.63
N TYR A 366 12.65 -1.65 -20.85
CA TYR A 366 11.32 -1.02 -20.90
C TYR A 366 11.40 0.50 -20.69
N ARG A 367 12.01 0.95 -19.59
CA ARG A 367 12.08 2.38 -19.25
C ARG A 367 12.79 3.19 -20.33
N ARG A 368 13.87 2.68 -20.92
CA ARG A 368 14.57 3.36 -22.03
C ARG A 368 13.64 3.59 -23.21
N ARG A 369 12.88 2.58 -23.65
CA ARG A 369 11.89 2.76 -24.74
C ARG A 369 10.78 3.74 -24.34
N LYS A 370 10.17 3.54 -23.16
CA LYS A 370 9.01 4.33 -22.70
C LYS A 370 9.37 5.80 -22.43
N THR A 371 10.63 6.07 -22.05
CA THR A 371 11.17 7.43 -21.96
C THR A 371 11.27 8.07 -23.34
N LEU A 372 11.79 7.36 -24.36
CA LEU A 372 11.84 7.87 -25.74
C LEU A 372 10.43 8.09 -26.33
N GLU A 373 9.48 7.18 -26.07
CA GLU A 373 8.07 7.37 -26.41
C GLU A 373 7.50 8.65 -25.76
N SER A 374 7.81 8.90 -24.49
CA SER A 374 7.29 10.05 -23.73
C SER A 374 7.97 11.37 -24.11
N LEU A 375 9.28 11.36 -24.40
CA LEU A 375 10.01 12.51 -24.94
C LEU A 375 9.41 12.93 -26.29
N ASN A 376 9.25 11.99 -27.22
CA ASN A 376 8.67 12.26 -28.55
C ASN A 376 7.21 12.74 -28.51
N LYS A 377 6.46 12.42 -27.44
CA LYS A 377 5.04 12.79 -27.27
C LYS A 377 4.84 14.11 -26.51
N TYR A 378 5.73 14.46 -25.58
CA TYR A 378 5.51 15.55 -24.63
C TYR A 378 6.60 16.63 -24.61
N VAL A 379 7.74 16.45 -25.27
CA VAL A 379 8.82 17.45 -25.33
C VAL A 379 8.91 18.03 -26.73
N SER A 380 8.75 19.35 -26.82
CA SER A 380 8.84 20.09 -28.08
C SER A 380 10.29 20.24 -28.57
N PRO A 381 10.52 20.58 -29.85
CA PRO A 381 11.87 20.92 -30.35
C PRO A 381 12.54 22.11 -29.65
N THR A 382 11.79 22.91 -28.89
CA THR A 382 12.30 24.02 -28.06
C THR A 382 12.51 23.63 -26.59
N GLY A 383 12.35 22.35 -26.22
CA GLY A 383 12.54 21.85 -24.87
C GLY A 383 11.35 22.08 -23.91
N GLU A 384 10.25 22.67 -24.37
CA GLU A 384 9.02 22.79 -23.56
C GLU A 384 8.42 21.40 -23.30
N ILE A 385 8.18 21.08 -22.02
CA ILE A 385 7.57 19.81 -21.58
C ILE A 385 6.07 20.05 -21.31
N ARG A 386 5.20 19.41 -22.09
CA ARG A 386 3.74 19.49 -21.97
C ARG A 386 3.10 18.10 -21.96
N VAL A 387 3.00 17.51 -20.77
CA VAL A 387 2.39 16.20 -20.57
C VAL A 387 0.86 16.28 -20.65
N THR A 388 0.24 15.59 -21.60
CA THR A 388 -1.23 15.53 -21.72
C THR A 388 -1.86 14.32 -21.05
N GLU A 389 -1.07 13.29 -20.74
CA GLU A 389 -1.52 12.01 -20.21
C GLU A 389 -0.38 11.32 -19.44
N VAL A 390 -0.68 10.71 -18.29
CA VAL A 390 0.31 9.97 -17.48
C VAL A 390 -0.11 8.52 -17.24
N ASP A 391 0.81 7.58 -17.40
CA ASP A 391 0.58 6.12 -17.26
C ASP A 391 1.67 5.40 -16.44
N ASP A 392 2.93 5.80 -16.60
CA ASP A 392 4.06 5.40 -15.76
C ASP A 392 4.89 6.62 -15.31
N ILE A 393 5.79 6.46 -14.33
CA ILE A 393 6.74 7.50 -13.88
C ILE A 393 7.54 8.15 -15.02
N THR A 394 7.73 7.42 -16.11
CA THR A 394 8.41 7.85 -17.34
C THR A 394 7.67 8.94 -18.11
N SER A 395 6.39 9.18 -17.79
CA SER A 395 5.56 10.26 -18.34
C SER A 395 5.50 11.52 -17.46
N GLY A 396 6.10 11.50 -16.26
CA GLY A 396 6.03 12.64 -15.31
C GLY A 396 6.90 13.83 -15.74
N GLU A 397 6.38 15.05 -15.59
CA GLU A 397 7.05 16.30 -15.99
C GLU A 397 8.44 16.48 -15.33
N ASP A 398 8.63 16.07 -14.08
CA ASP A 398 9.92 16.19 -13.37
C ASP A 398 10.91 15.09 -13.78
N TYR A 399 10.43 13.89 -14.11
CA TYR A 399 11.29 12.84 -14.67
C TYR A 399 11.81 13.25 -16.05
N LEU A 400 10.93 13.76 -16.92
CA LEU A 400 11.31 14.27 -18.24
C LEU A 400 12.27 15.48 -18.13
N ARG A 401 12.08 16.36 -17.13
CA ARG A 401 13.06 17.42 -16.77
C ARG A 401 14.43 16.83 -16.43
N CYS A 402 14.49 15.82 -15.56
CA CYS A 402 15.74 15.21 -15.13
C CYS A 402 16.45 14.42 -16.24
N VAL A 403 15.71 13.88 -17.22
CA VAL A 403 16.28 13.25 -18.42
C VAL A 403 16.83 14.30 -19.39
N THR A 404 16.04 15.35 -19.68
CA THR A 404 16.45 16.43 -20.60
C THR A 404 17.61 17.27 -20.07
N SER A 405 17.75 17.41 -18.74
CA SER A 405 18.89 18.06 -18.10
C SER A 405 20.06 17.13 -17.75
N GLY A 406 20.11 15.90 -18.28
CA GLY A 406 21.23 14.96 -18.11
C GLY A 406 21.45 14.37 -16.71
N ILE A 407 20.58 14.69 -15.73
CA ILE A 407 20.61 14.12 -14.37
C ILE A 407 20.33 12.62 -14.41
N ILE A 408 19.46 12.18 -15.32
CA ILE A 408 19.12 10.77 -15.60
C ILE A 408 19.49 10.45 -17.06
N GLY A 409 20.57 9.68 -17.24
CA GLY A 409 20.93 9.16 -18.56
C GLY A 409 19.98 8.04 -19.02
N LEU A 410 19.80 7.90 -20.35
CA LEU A 410 18.95 6.84 -20.92
C LEU A 410 19.44 5.41 -20.61
N ASP A 411 20.72 5.23 -20.26
CA ASP A 411 21.35 3.97 -19.83
C ASP A 411 21.69 3.94 -18.31
N ASP A 412 21.42 5.01 -17.55
CA ASP A 412 21.49 4.94 -16.08
C ASP A 412 20.39 4.00 -15.56
N THR A 413 20.53 3.44 -14.36
CA THR A 413 19.52 2.59 -13.71
C THR A 413 18.70 3.41 -12.70
N LEU A 414 17.38 3.25 -12.68
CA LEU A 414 16.48 4.09 -11.90
C LEU A 414 15.94 3.35 -10.67
N LEU A 415 16.28 3.83 -9.48
CA LEU A 415 15.91 3.21 -8.21
C LEU A 415 14.79 4.00 -7.53
N MET A 416 13.75 3.29 -7.09
CA MET A 416 12.94 3.74 -5.96
C MET A 416 13.46 3.08 -4.68
N VAL A 417 13.59 3.88 -3.61
CA VAL A 417 13.87 3.41 -2.25
C VAL A 417 12.57 3.46 -1.44
N SER A 418 12.34 2.45 -0.61
CA SER A 418 11.26 2.48 0.40
C SER A 418 11.78 2.02 1.76
N MET A 419 11.32 2.61 2.86
CA MET A 419 11.63 2.15 4.24
C MET A 419 10.40 2.21 5.17
N ASP A 420 10.24 1.18 6.01
CA ASP A 420 9.19 1.10 7.03
C ASP A 420 9.60 0.23 8.25
N GLY A 421 8.84 0.31 9.35
CA GLY A 421 9.05 -0.37 10.63
C GLY A 421 8.08 -1.54 10.88
N ALA A 422 8.59 -2.77 10.79
CA ALA A 422 7.82 -4.01 10.94
C ALA A 422 7.84 -4.59 12.37
N GLN A 423 6.69 -5.05 12.88
CA GLN A 423 6.60 -5.76 14.16
C GLN A 423 6.77 -7.28 13.97
N LEU A 424 7.87 -7.86 14.46
CA LEU A 424 8.24 -9.27 14.20
C LEU A 424 7.59 -10.29 15.15
N SER A 425 6.76 -9.87 16.10
CA SER A 425 6.07 -10.80 17.01
C SER A 425 4.66 -10.34 17.38
N ARG A 426 3.73 -11.30 17.53
CA ARG A 426 2.36 -11.08 18.02
C ARG A 426 2.30 -10.55 19.46
N LEU A 427 3.42 -10.50 20.17
CA LEU A 427 3.53 -9.95 21.53
C LEU A 427 3.98 -8.47 21.55
N LYS A 428 4.33 -7.89 20.38
CA LYS A 428 4.83 -6.50 20.24
C LYS A 428 6.15 -6.21 20.97
N GLU A 429 6.99 -7.23 21.14
CA GLU A 429 8.25 -7.16 21.91
C GLU A 429 9.52 -6.97 21.05
N SER A 430 9.40 -6.92 19.72
CA SER A 430 10.52 -6.62 18.82
C SER A 430 10.05 -6.08 17.48
N ASP A 431 10.40 -4.82 17.24
CA ASP A 431 10.31 -4.17 15.94
C ASP A 431 11.58 -4.44 15.09
N CYS A 432 11.54 -4.17 13.79
CA CYS A 432 12.72 -4.03 12.94
C CYS A 432 12.42 -3.07 11.78
N TRP A 433 13.42 -2.37 11.27
CA TRP A 433 13.24 -1.48 10.12
C TRP A 433 13.76 -2.16 8.87
N ILE A 434 12.99 -2.11 7.79
CA ILE A 434 13.32 -2.73 6.50
C ILE A 434 13.36 -1.65 5.44
N LEU A 435 14.45 -1.60 4.70
CA LEU A 435 14.58 -0.82 3.47
C LEU A 435 14.62 -1.78 2.27
N ILE A 436 13.94 -1.40 1.20
CA ILE A 436 13.95 -2.11 -0.09
C ILE A 436 14.32 -1.17 -1.22
N TYR A 437 14.88 -1.75 -2.29
CA TYR A 437 15.01 -1.14 -3.60
C TYR A 437 13.97 -1.73 -4.57
N VAL A 438 13.48 -0.90 -5.48
CA VAL A 438 12.67 -1.32 -6.63
C VAL A 438 13.33 -0.76 -7.89
N LEU A 439 13.52 -1.64 -8.89
CA LEU A 439 14.06 -1.28 -10.20
C LEU A 439 12.95 -0.68 -11.06
N MET A 440 12.95 0.65 -11.20
CA MET A 440 11.93 1.37 -11.98
C MET A 440 12.13 1.22 -13.50
N ASP A 441 13.27 0.63 -13.91
CA ASP A 441 13.58 0.19 -15.27
C ASP A 441 12.58 -0.83 -15.85
N LEU A 442 12.12 -1.74 -14.99
CA LEU A 442 11.15 -2.78 -15.31
C LEU A 442 9.76 -2.20 -15.57
N PRO A 443 8.90 -2.86 -16.39
CA PRO A 443 7.51 -2.43 -16.57
C PRO A 443 6.69 -2.55 -15.27
N PRO A 444 5.63 -1.73 -15.08
CA PRO A 444 4.79 -1.74 -13.87
C PRO A 444 4.26 -3.13 -13.47
N GLU A 445 3.93 -3.97 -14.45
CA GLU A 445 3.43 -5.34 -14.27
C GLU A 445 4.47 -6.33 -13.71
N LEU A 446 5.76 -5.95 -13.73
CA LEU A 446 6.87 -6.78 -13.24
C LEU A 446 7.57 -6.16 -12.03
N ARG A 447 7.88 -4.85 -12.05
CA ARG A 447 8.74 -4.21 -11.03
C ARG A 447 8.27 -4.43 -9.59
N TYR A 448 6.98 -4.73 -9.42
CA TYR A 448 6.35 -4.97 -8.13
C TYR A 448 6.07 -6.44 -7.77
N LYS A 449 6.58 -7.45 -8.48
CA LYS A 449 6.45 -8.88 -8.08
C LYS A 449 7.52 -9.30 -7.05
N LYS A 450 7.26 -10.38 -6.28
CA LYS A 450 8.16 -10.89 -5.20
C LYS A 450 9.61 -11.11 -5.68
N ASP A 451 9.79 -11.50 -6.93
CA ASP A 451 11.11 -11.81 -7.50
C ASP A 451 11.91 -10.58 -7.96
N TYR A 452 11.29 -9.39 -7.97
CA TYR A 452 11.91 -8.13 -8.44
C TYR A 452 11.96 -7.02 -7.38
N VAL A 453 11.33 -7.21 -6.20
CA VAL A 453 11.58 -6.38 -5.01
C VAL A 453 12.85 -6.88 -4.34
N ILE A 454 13.75 -5.94 -3.97
CA ILE A 454 15.11 -6.26 -3.52
C ILE A 454 15.30 -5.72 -2.10
N PRO A 455 15.47 -6.59 -1.08
CA PRO A 455 15.85 -6.14 0.26
C PRO A 455 17.17 -5.37 0.24
N GLY A 456 17.20 -4.18 0.82
CA GLY A 456 18.38 -3.31 0.88
C GLY A 456 19.08 -3.35 2.25
N VAL A 457 18.34 -3.20 3.34
CA VAL A 457 18.85 -3.44 4.71
C VAL A 457 17.72 -3.87 5.64
N VAL A 458 18.00 -4.82 6.54
CA VAL A 458 17.12 -5.14 7.68
C VAL A 458 17.84 -4.76 8.97
N ILE A 459 17.36 -3.71 9.62
CA ILE A 459 17.83 -3.15 10.89
C ILE A 459 17.12 -3.88 12.03
N PRO A 460 17.79 -4.78 12.77
CA PRO A 460 17.10 -5.65 13.72
C PRO A 460 16.88 -4.95 15.07
N GLY A 461 15.67 -5.02 15.63
CA GLY A 461 15.34 -4.53 16.99
C GLY A 461 16.18 -5.12 18.12
N PRO A 462 15.98 -4.73 19.39
CA PRO A 462 14.65 -4.71 20.01
C PRO A 462 14.00 -3.33 20.16
N LYS A 463 14.64 -2.27 19.64
CA LYS A 463 14.15 -0.88 19.74
C LYS A 463 14.29 -0.19 18.39
N ALA A 464 13.59 0.93 18.22
CA ALA A 464 13.80 1.84 17.12
C ALA A 464 15.26 2.35 17.05
N PRO A 465 15.82 2.52 15.84
CA PRO A 465 17.08 3.21 15.66
C PRO A 465 16.98 4.65 16.19
N LYS A 466 18.01 5.11 16.93
CA LYS A 466 18.10 6.51 17.40
C LYS A 466 18.78 7.43 16.39
N VAL A 467 19.66 6.85 15.55
CA VAL A 467 20.31 7.53 14.43
C VAL A 467 20.16 6.63 13.19
N PRO A 468 18.98 6.61 12.54
CA PRO A 468 18.70 5.74 11.39
C PRO A 468 19.74 5.86 10.27
N GLN A 469 20.28 7.06 10.08
CA GLN A 469 21.30 7.38 9.08
C GLN A 469 22.55 6.50 9.18
N SER A 470 22.94 6.09 10.39
CA SER A 470 24.06 5.14 10.59
C SER A 470 23.80 3.73 10.02
N PHE A 471 22.54 3.34 9.86
CA PHE A 471 22.15 2.07 9.25
C PHE A 471 21.88 2.20 7.75
N LEU A 472 21.44 3.37 7.29
CA LEU A 472 21.27 3.69 5.87
C LEU A 472 22.61 3.90 5.15
N TYR A 473 23.60 4.46 5.85
CA TYR A 473 24.91 4.83 5.34
C TYR A 473 25.56 3.78 4.40
N PRO A 474 25.68 2.48 4.74
CA PRO A 474 26.41 1.54 3.89
C PRO A 474 25.75 1.31 2.53
N GLY A 475 24.42 1.41 2.45
CA GLY A 475 23.66 1.24 1.21
C GLY A 475 23.74 2.49 0.33
N PHE A 476 23.62 3.67 0.93
CA PHE A 476 23.69 4.93 0.19
C PHE A 476 25.13 5.27 -0.23
N ALA A 477 26.13 4.96 0.59
CA ALA A 477 27.54 5.00 0.18
C ALA A 477 27.83 4.06 -0.99
N HIS A 478 27.23 2.86 -1.04
CA HIS A 478 27.34 1.97 -2.21
C HIS A 478 26.74 2.60 -3.48
N VAL A 479 25.55 3.20 -3.39
CA VAL A 479 24.91 3.87 -4.53
C VAL A 479 25.74 5.09 -4.99
N ALA A 480 26.16 5.95 -4.08
CA ALA A 480 26.99 7.12 -4.39
C ALA A 480 28.34 6.73 -5.02
N ALA A 481 28.99 5.66 -4.51
CA ALA A 481 30.19 5.09 -5.10
C ALA A 481 29.97 4.65 -6.57
N LEU A 482 28.84 3.99 -6.87
CA LEU A 482 28.47 3.62 -8.24
C LEU A 482 28.15 4.82 -9.15
N GLN A 483 27.62 5.91 -8.60
CA GLN A 483 27.40 7.15 -9.36
C GLN A 483 28.72 7.83 -9.77
N VAL A 484 29.76 7.70 -8.94
CA VAL A 484 31.11 8.22 -9.25
C VAL A 484 31.85 7.29 -10.22
N SER A 485 31.99 6.00 -9.90
CA SER A 485 32.77 5.06 -10.72
C SER A 485 32.08 4.67 -12.03
N GLY A 486 30.75 4.77 -12.08
CA GLY A 486 29.92 4.01 -12.99
C GLY A 486 29.83 2.53 -12.57
N LEU A 487 28.66 1.93 -12.78
CA LEU A 487 28.42 0.50 -12.77
C LEU A 487 28.54 -0.01 -14.21
N LYS A 488 29.52 -0.88 -14.48
CA LYS A 488 29.62 -1.55 -15.79
C LYS A 488 28.60 -2.68 -15.87
N ILE A 489 27.84 -2.71 -16.95
CA ILE A 489 26.76 -3.66 -17.20
C ILE A 489 26.95 -4.25 -18.60
N TRP A 490 26.77 -5.56 -18.73
CA TRP A 490 26.69 -6.24 -20.01
C TRP A 490 25.22 -6.57 -20.32
N ASP A 491 24.77 -6.23 -21.52
CA ASP A 491 23.38 -6.33 -21.98
C ASP A 491 23.17 -7.61 -22.80
N ALA A 492 22.54 -8.62 -22.20
CA ALA A 492 22.26 -9.89 -22.88
C ALA A 492 21.18 -9.79 -23.97
N SER A 493 20.42 -8.69 -24.05
CA SER A 493 19.39 -8.48 -25.08
C SER A 493 19.93 -7.81 -26.34
N ALA A 494 20.98 -7.00 -26.19
CA ALA A 494 21.71 -6.36 -27.29
C ALA A 494 23.22 -6.35 -26.95
N PRO A 495 23.97 -7.43 -27.22
CA PRO A 495 25.33 -7.69 -26.71
C PRO A 495 26.31 -6.50 -26.78
N ARG A 496 26.33 -5.72 -25.69
CA ARG A 496 27.18 -4.55 -25.48
C ARG A 496 27.54 -4.44 -24.00
N VAL A 497 28.68 -3.81 -23.72
CA VAL A 497 28.95 -3.26 -22.38
C VAL A 497 28.53 -1.79 -22.39
N PHE A 498 27.79 -1.38 -21.37
CA PHE A 498 27.47 0.03 -21.11
C PHE A 498 27.77 0.39 -19.64
N THR A 499 27.76 1.68 -19.33
CA THR A 499 27.98 2.18 -17.98
C THR A 499 26.74 2.92 -17.51
N SER A 500 26.20 2.49 -16.36
CA SER A 500 25.08 3.11 -15.64
C SER A 500 25.61 3.86 -14.43
N LYS A 501 25.07 5.05 -14.13
CA LYS A 501 25.24 5.74 -12.84
C LYS A 501 23.89 5.69 -12.11
N PRO A 502 23.63 4.70 -11.23
CA PRO A 502 22.29 4.46 -10.69
C PRO A 502 21.72 5.66 -9.94
N VAL A 503 20.53 6.14 -10.32
CA VAL A 503 19.89 7.34 -9.75
C VAL A 503 18.76 6.93 -8.82
N THR A 504 18.78 7.42 -7.57
CA THR A 504 17.61 7.31 -6.68
C THR A 504 16.60 8.40 -7.05
N ASN A 505 15.51 7.99 -7.70
CA ASN A 505 14.52 8.89 -8.28
C ASN A 505 13.41 9.25 -7.31
N LEU A 506 12.92 8.25 -6.56
CA LEU A 506 11.83 8.39 -5.60
C LEU A 506 12.22 7.71 -4.29
N THR A 507 11.95 8.38 -3.18
CA THR A 507 12.12 7.87 -1.83
C THR A 507 10.76 7.86 -1.16
N THR A 508 10.33 6.69 -0.70
CA THR A 508 8.98 6.45 -0.19
C THR A 508 9.02 5.85 1.23
N ALA A 509 8.03 6.20 2.05
CA ALA A 509 7.89 5.80 3.45
C ALA A 509 6.53 6.26 3.99
N ASP A 510 6.15 5.80 5.18
CA ASP A 510 5.01 6.33 5.94
C ASP A 510 5.27 7.79 6.42
N GLY A 511 4.38 8.35 7.24
CA GLY A 511 4.54 9.72 7.76
C GLY A 511 5.78 9.88 8.67
N PRO A 512 5.86 9.16 9.80
CA PRO A 512 7.05 9.03 10.65
C PRO A 512 8.37 8.74 9.91
N ALA A 513 8.51 7.62 9.21
CA ALA A 513 9.78 7.16 8.63
C ALA A 513 10.29 8.06 7.49
N MET A 514 9.39 8.81 6.83
CA MET A 514 9.82 9.84 5.88
C MET A 514 10.64 10.96 6.54
N THR A 515 10.42 11.26 7.82
CA THR A 515 11.21 12.30 8.52
C THR A 515 12.68 11.91 8.72
N ASP A 516 13.00 10.61 8.77
CA ASP A 516 14.37 10.11 8.82
C ASP A 516 15.11 10.25 7.47
N PHE A 517 14.34 10.33 6.37
CA PHE A 517 14.83 10.51 5.01
C PHE A 517 14.95 11.99 4.60
N ASN A 518 13.86 12.76 4.69
CA ASN A 518 13.82 14.14 4.22
C ASN A 518 14.28 15.18 5.27
N GLY A 519 14.38 14.79 6.54
CA GLY A 519 14.81 15.65 7.63
C GLY A 519 13.79 16.71 8.05
N PHE A 520 12.53 16.61 7.64
CA PHE A 520 11.49 17.61 7.95
C PHE A 520 10.96 17.52 9.40
N VAL A 521 10.06 18.43 9.78
CA VAL A 521 9.21 18.25 10.98
C VAL A 521 8.07 17.29 10.68
N GLY A 522 7.80 16.36 11.60
CA GLY A 522 6.63 15.48 11.50
C GLY A 522 5.30 16.22 11.66
N HIS A 523 4.21 15.50 11.41
CA HIS A 523 2.79 15.92 11.30
C HIS A 523 2.17 16.80 12.42
N LYS A 524 2.94 17.25 13.42
CA LYS A 524 2.53 18.17 14.49
C LYS A 524 3.22 19.54 14.42
N GLY A 525 4.25 19.68 13.58
CA GLY A 525 5.00 20.92 13.39
C GLY A 525 4.17 21.99 12.68
N MET A 526 4.58 23.25 12.84
CA MET A 526 3.86 24.40 12.28
C MET A 526 3.74 24.32 10.75
N GLU A 527 4.82 23.97 10.07
CA GLU A 527 4.82 23.66 8.63
C GLU A 527 5.05 22.16 8.40
N GLY A 528 4.10 21.34 8.85
CA GLY A 528 4.17 19.87 8.81
C GLY A 528 3.75 19.22 7.49
N CYS A 529 3.76 19.92 6.36
CA CYS A 529 3.40 19.34 5.07
C CYS A 529 4.58 18.60 4.42
N ARG A 530 4.34 17.33 4.03
CA ARG A 530 5.33 16.45 3.39
C ARG A 530 5.80 16.96 2.02
N GLU A 531 4.90 17.59 1.26
CA GLU A 531 5.16 18.12 -0.09
C GLU A 531 5.77 19.54 -0.05
N PHE A 532 6.26 19.98 1.13
CA PHE A 532 6.96 21.24 1.37
C PHE A 532 6.24 22.49 0.81
N CYS A 533 4.92 22.53 0.94
CA CYS A 533 4.10 23.64 0.45
C CYS A 533 4.21 24.92 1.30
N ASN A 534 4.94 24.90 2.41
CA ASN A 534 5.12 26.01 3.35
C ASN A 534 3.81 26.57 3.97
N LEU A 535 2.74 25.77 4.06
CA LEU A 535 1.49 26.20 4.71
C LEU A 535 1.65 26.22 6.25
N PRO A 536 1.55 27.38 6.92
CA PRO A 536 1.52 27.43 8.39
C PRO A 536 0.20 26.87 8.92
N GLY A 537 0.30 25.94 9.86
CA GLY A 537 -0.83 25.37 10.57
C GLY A 537 -1.31 26.23 11.74
N ARG A 538 -2.48 25.87 12.27
CA ARG A 538 -3.16 26.53 13.39
C ARG A 538 -3.26 25.61 14.61
N ARG A 539 -3.12 26.17 15.81
CA ARG A 539 -3.26 25.45 17.08
C ARG A 539 -4.67 25.59 17.65
N ALA A 540 -5.21 24.56 18.33
CA ALA A 540 -6.56 24.67 18.89
C ALA A 540 -6.67 25.69 20.05
N SER A 541 -5.58 25.89 20.80
CA SER A 541 -5.48 26.80 21.96
C SER A 541 -4.00 27.10 22.27
N LEU A 542 -3.74 27.93 23.28
CA LEU A 542 -2.38 28.29 23.74
C LEU A 542 -1.58 27.07 24.25
N GLU A 543 -2.25 26.17 24.98
CA GLU A 543 -1.69 24.96 25.59
C GLU A 543 -1.44 23.86 24.55
N SER A 544 -2.08 23.98 23.38
CA SER A 544 -1.99 23.00 22.31
C SER A 544 -0.58 22.97 21.72
N LYS A 545 -0.05 21.75 21.53
CA LYS A 545 1.29 21.49 20.98
C LYS A 545 1.26 20.91 19.56
N THR A 546 0.08 20.82 18.95
CA THR A 546 -0.13 20.32 17.59
C THR A 546 -0.68 21.45 16.74
N TYR A 547 -0.01 21.72 15.62
CA TYR A 547 -0.51 22.57 14.55
C TYR A 547 -1.29 21.70 13.55
N TYR A 548 -2.36 22.26 12.98
CA TYR A 548 -3.25 21.62 12.00
C TYR A 548 -3.35 22.52 10.76
N PRO A 549 -3.17 22.02 9.52
CA PRO A 549 -3.16 22.83 8.30
C PRO A 549 -4.56 23.30 7.86
N ALA A 550 -5.27 23.99 8.75
CA ALA A 550 -6.58 24.59 8.50
C ALA A 550 -6.44 25.93 7.76
N LEU A 551 -7.03 26.02 6.57
CA LEU A 551 -7.00 27.19 5.70
C LEU A 551 -7.70 28.39 6.34
N LEU A 552 -8.87 28.16 6.96
CA LEU A 552 -9.72 29.21 7.52
C LEU A 552 -9.34 29.56 8.96
N LYS A 553 -9.19 30.85 9.25
CA LYS A 553 -9.01 31.36 10.60
C LYS A 553 -10.30 31.14 11.40
N PRO A 554 -10.23 30.57 12.62
CA PRO A 554 -11.39 30.47 13.50
C PRO A 554 -11.92 31.86 13.94
N VAL A 555 -13.20 31.92 14.33
CA VAL A 555 -13.80 33.15 14.88
C VAL A 555 -13.32 33.38 16.31
N ASN A 556 -13.17 34.66 16.72
CA ASN A 556 -12.69 35.08 18.06
C ASN A 556 -11.36 34.44 18.47
N TYR A 557 -10.44 34.29 17.50
CA TYR A 557 -9.22 33.51 17.64
C TYR A 557 -7.96 34.37 17.50
N ASP A 558 -7.20 34.44 18.59
CA ASP A 558 -5.84 34.97 18.62
C ASP A 558 -4.94 34.03 19.42
N VAL A 559 -4.24 33.15 18.71
CA VAL A 559 -3.27 32.20 19.28
C VAL A 559 -1.91 32.51 18.64
N PRO A 560 -0.92 33.01 19.39
CA PRO A 560 0.39 33.37 18.86
C PRO A 560 1.03 32.24 18.05
N GLY A 561 1.54 32.60 16.86
CA GLY A 561 2.03 31.63 15.86
C GLY A 561 0.93 30.96 15.01
N SER A 562 -0.34 31.38 15.13
CA SER A 562 -1.46 30.84 14.34
C SER A 562 -2.51 31.88 13.92
N SER A 563 -2.40 33.12 14.38
CA SER A 563 -3.37 34.21 14.15
C SER A 563 -3.41 34.80 12.73
N HIS A 564 -2.66 34.25 11.76
CA HIS A 564 -2.64 34.68 10.37
C HIS A 564 -4.04 34.63 9.72
N GLY A 565 -4.23 35.41 8.65
CA GLY A 565 -5.49 35.45 7.90
C GLY A 565 -5.87 34.10 7.26
N ASP A 566 -7.04 34.06 6.62
CA ASP A 566 -7.45 32.93 5.78
C ASP A 566 -6.44 32.71 4.66
N VAL A 567 -6.21 31.44 4.30
CA VAL A 567 -5.29 31.08 3.20
C VAL A 567 -6.11 30.69 1.97
N ASP A 568 -5.98 31.47 0.90
CA ASP A 568 -6.36 31.03 -0.45
C ASP A 568 -5.40 29.94 -0.90
N ILE A 569 -5.87 28.70 -0.93
CA ILE A 569 -5.05 27.55 -1.26
C ILE A 569 -4.54 27.57 -2.71
N LEU A 570 -5.30 28.10 -3.69
CA LEU A 570 -4.87 28.11 -5.08
C LEU A 570 -3.68 29.08 -5.27
N ASN A 571 -3.79 30.28 -4.72
CA ASN A 571 -2.70 31.25 -4.72
C ASN A 571 -1.51 30.76 -3.86
N HIS A 572 -1.76 30.10 -2.74
CA HIS A 572 -0.70 29.53 -1.89
C HIS A 572 0.11 28.44 -2.60
N LEU A 573 -0.56 27.46 -3.24
CA LEU A 573 0.12 26.41 -4.01
C LEU A 573 0.85 26.99 -5.22
N HIS A 574 0.25 27.96 -5.93
CA HIS A 574 0.89 28.64 -7.05
C HIS A 574 2.19 29.33 -6.62
N ASN A 575 2.24 29.99 -5.47
CA ASN A 575 3.43 30.71 -5.01
C ASN A 575 4.53 29.79 -4.42
N HIS A 576 4.18 28.61 -3.91
CA HIS A 576 5.13 27.74 -3.18
C HIS A 576 5.52 26.43 -3.89
N GLN A 577 4.78 25.97 -4.90
CA GLN A 577 5.04 24.70 -5.59
C GLN A 577 5.31 24.84 -7.10
N ILE A 578 5.74 26.02 -7.57
CA ILE A 578 6.25 26.20 -8.94
C ILE A 578 7.41 25.21 -9.19
N PRO A 579 7.34 24.33 -10.22
CA PRO A 579 8.42 23.41 -10.53
C PRO A 579 9.75 24.14 -10.76
N GLY A 580 10.84 23.59 -10.21
CA GLY A 580 12.17 24.19 -10.24
C GLY A 580 12.47 25.18 -9.10
N HIS A 581 11.48 25.94 -8.60
CA HIS A 581 11.71 26.90 -7.51
C HIS A 581 11.82 26.26 -6.12
N THR A 582 11.34 25.02 -5.94
CA THR A 582 11.26 24.35 -4.63
C THR A 582 12.63 24.02 -4.01
N GLN A 583 13.64 23.72 -4.83
CA GLN A 583 15.02 23.45 -4.38
C GLN A 583 15.60 24.70 -3.68
N ALA A 584 15.63 25.84 -4.38
CA ALA A 584 16.12 27.08 -3.82
C ALA A 584 15.27 27.59 -2.62
N GLN A 585 14.00 27.19 -2.49
CA GLN A 585 13.21 27.43 -1.27
C GLN A 585 13.64 26.51 -0.12
N TYR A 586 13.95 25.23 -0.37
CA TYR A 586 14.49 24.31 0.63
C TYR A 586 15.87 24.78 1.13
N ASP A 587 16.79 25.12 0.23
CA ASP A 587 18.18 25.46 0.58
C ASP A 587 18.25 26.70 1.49
N ARG A 588 17.60 27.80 1.10
CA ARG A 588 17.54 29.03 1.92
C ARG A 588 16.92 28.81 3.31
N ARG A 589 16.04 27.80 3.45
CA ARG A 589 15.41 27.47 4.74
C ARG A 589 16.23 26.46 5.55
N LEU A 590 16.99 25.60 4.88
CA LEU A 590 17.99 24.75 5.49
C LEU A 590 19.13 25.58 6.10
N ASP A 591 19.63 26.60 5.39
CA ASP A 591 20.70 27.48 5.89
C ASP A 591 20.34 28.17 7.21
N ILE A 592 19.08 28.61 7.38
CA ILE A 592 18.57 29.18 8.65
C ILE A 592 18.64 28.16 9.80
N VAL A 593 18.41 26.87 9.53
CA VAL A 593 18.53 25.79 10.52
C VAL A 593 20.00 25.47 10.82
N LEU A 594 20.87 25.48 9.82
CA LEU A 594 22.31 25.19 9.97
C LEU A 594 23.06 26.31 10.72
N ALA A 595 22.71 27.57 10.45
CA ALA A 595 23.25 28.76 11.12
C ALA A 595 22.82 28.89 12.60
N SER A 596 21.92 28.04 13.10
CA SER A 596 21.49 28.06 14.50
C SER A 596 22.62 27.65 15.45
N THR A 597 23.09 28.59 16.28
CA THR A 597 24.17 28.37 17.25
C THR A 597 23.70 27.79 18.59
N THR A 598 22.44 28.03 18.96
CA THR A 598 21.87 27.61 20.25
C THR A 598 20.62 26.73 20.08
N PRO A 599 20.26 25.88 21.07
CA PRO A 599 19.03 25.09 21.03
C PRO A 599 17.77 25.93 20.85
N SER A 600 17.72 27.15 21.39
CA SER A 600 16.58 28.07 21.28
C SER A 600 16.44 28.68 19.88
N GLN A 601 17.56 29.05 19.24
CA GLN A 601 17.57 29.45 17.83
C GLN A 601 17.11 28.29 16.94
N TYR A 602 17.69 27.10 17.12
CA TYR A 602 17.30 25.90 16.36
C TYR A 602 15.83 25.52 16.56
N ALA A 603 15.29 25.61 17.78
CA ALA A 603 13.87 25.35 18.03
C ALA A 603 12.94 26.37 17.35
N THR A 604 13.40 27.60 17.16
CA THR A 604 12.70 28.66 16.43
C THR A 604 12.80 28.41 14.93
N ALA A 605 14.01 28.30 14.38
CA ALA A 605 14.28 27.99 12.98
C ALA A 605 13.49 26.75 12.52
N ARG A 606 13.62 25.62 13.22
CA ARG A 606 12.90 24.37 12.92
C ARG A 606 11.37 24.50 12.93
N ARG A 607 10.81 25.38 13.76
CA ARG A 607 9.37 25.66 13.76
C ARG A 607 8.99 26.46 12.52
N ASP A 608 9.79 27.47 12.19
CA ASP A 608 9.51 28.49 11.17
C ASP A 608 10.07 28.16 9.77
N THR A 609 10.72 27.00 9.60
CA THR A 609 11.21 26.45 8.31
C THR A 609 10.60 25.11 7.93
N GLY A 610 10.00 24.38 8.88
CA GLY A 610 9.59 23.00 8.69
C GLY A 610 10.75 21.98 8.59
N ILE A 611 12.01 22.40 8.75
CA ILE A 611 13.19 21.54 8.60
C ILE A 611 13.81 21.21 9.97
N SER A 612 14.01 19.92 10.26
CA SER A 612 14.71 19.42 11.45
C SER A 612 16.22 19.20 11.22
N GLU A 613 16.63 18.78 10.02
CA GLU A 613 18.02 18.54 9.60
C GLU A 613 18.13 18.38 8.07
N PRO A 614 19.32 18.48 7.46
CA PRO A 614 19.47 18.20 6.02
C PRO A 614 19.16 16.73 5.68
N SER A 615 18.58 16.51 4.50
CA SER A 615 18.28 15.17 3.97
C SER A 615 19.57 14.36 3.73
N ILE A 616 19.56 13.09 4.13
CA ILE A 616 20.68 12.17 3.87
C ILE A 616 20.96 11.98 2.37
N PHE A 617 19.95 12.17 1.51
CA PHE A 617 20.10 12.04 0.05
C PHE A 617 20.94 13.15 -0.58
N ALA A 618 21.22 14.25 0.12
CA ALA A 618 22.17 15.27 -0.32
C ALA A 618 23.62 14.75 -0.44
N GLY A 619 23.91 13.55 0.08
CA GLY A 619 25.19 12.86 -0.14
C GLY A 619 25.32 12.16 -1.50
N MET A 620 24.22 12.00 -2.25
CA MET A 620 24.24 11.41 -3.59
C MET A 620 24.83 12.40 -4.62
N HIS A 621 25.43 11.88 -5.69
CA HIS A 621 25.92 12.67 -6.84
C HIS A 621 24.85 12.86 -7.93
N ARG A 622 23.85 11.96 -7.99
CA ARG A 622 22.70 12.06 -8.90
C ARG A 622 21.40 11.77 -8.16
N TYR A 623 20.51 12.76 -8.14
CA TYR A 623 19.17 12.70 -7.55
C TYR A 623 18.29 13.83 -8.14
N PRO A 624 16.95 13.66 -8.24
CA PRO A 624 16.05 14.75 -8.64
C PRO A 624 16.01 15.88 -7.58
N PRO A 625 15.78 17.16 -7.96
CA PRO A 625 15.88 18.29 -7.03
C PRO A 625 15.01 18.16 -5.78
N MET A 626 15.55 18.52 -4.61
CA MET A 626 14.82 18.48 -3.35
C MET A 626 13.66 19.51 -3.34
N PRO A 627 12.58 19.23 -2.59
CA PRO A 627 12.23 17.97 -1.94
C PRO A 627 11.41 17.02 -2.85
N SER A 628 11.49 17.20 -4.18
CA SER A 628 10.63 16.55 -5.18
C SER A 628 10.71 15.02 -5.20
N MET A 629 11.79 14.43 -4.67
CA MET A 629 11.95 12.98 -4.61
C MET A 629 11.08 12.28 -3.54
N PHE A 630 10.33 13.02 -2.71
CA PHE A 630 9.64 12.51 -1.52
C PHE A 630 8.10 12.48 -1.64
N PRO A 631 7.50 11.76 -2.62
CA PRO A 631 6.06 11.78 -2.84
C PRO A 631 5.25 11.32 -1.63
N SER A 632 4.03 11.82 -1.51
CA SER A 632 3.01 11.36 -0.57
C SER A 632 2.65 9.90 -0.81
N ASP A 633 2.64 9.10 0.27
CA ASP A 633 2.16 7.72 0.18
C ASP A 633 0.62 7.68 0.14
N VAL A 634 0.09 7.44 -1.06
CA VAL A 634 -1.35 7.27 -1.29
C VAL A 634 -1.96 6.06 -0.58
N MET A 635 -1.17 5.03 -0.24
CA MET A 635 -1.67 3.83 0.43
C MET A 635 -2.06 4.12 1.89
N HIS A 636 -1.18 4.70 2.70
CA HIS A 636 -1.54 5.17 4.03
C HIS A 636 -2.48 6.38 3.99
N LEU A 637 -2.38 7.27 3.00
CA LEU A 637 -3.22 8.46 2.91
C LEU A 637 -4.69 8.10 2.67
N PHE A 638 -5.00 7.48 1.53
CA PHE A 638 -6.37 7.16 1.14
C PHE A 638 -6.90 5.88 1.79
N GLY A 639 -6.03 4.92 2.08
CA GLY A 639 -6.41 3.62 2.62
C GLY A 639 -6.50 3.53 4.15
N LEU A 640 -5.99 4.51 4.91
CA LEU A 640 -6.00 4.47 6.38
C LEU A 640 -6.31 5.85 7.00
N ASN A 641 -5.43 6.84 6.79
CA ASN A 641 -5.48 8.12 7.54
C ASN A 641 -6.72 8.99 7.26
N ILE A 642 -7.26 8.96 6.04
CA ILE A 642 -8.51 9.64 5.68
C ILE A 642 -9.75 8.83 6.12
N PRO A 643 -9.84 7.51 5.85
CA PRO A 643 -10.87 6.63 6.42
C PRO A 643 -11.05 6.79 7.93
N ASP A 644 -9.97 6.71 8.72
CA ASP A 644 -10.05 6.84 10.18
C ASP A 644 -10.61 8.21 10.60
N ASN A 645 -10.14 9.30 9.98
CA ASN A 645 -10.61 10.65 10.30
C ASN A 645 -12.11 10.83 9.99
N LEU A 646 -12.54 10.44 8.78
CA LEU A 646 -13.94 10.59 8.36
C LEU A 646 -14.88 9.67 9.15
N LEU A 647 -14.47 8.45 9.46
CA LEU A 647 -15.27 7.55 10.29
C LEU A 647 -15.33 8.01 11.75
N GLU A 648 -14.25 8.57 12.32
CA GLU A 648 -14.32 9.18 13.65
C GLU A 648 -15.29 10.38 13.68
N ILE A 649 -15.35 11.18 12.61
CA ILE A 649 -16.28 12.31 12.47
C ILE A 649 -17.73 11.83 12.29
N PHE A 650 -18.00 10.98 11.29
CA PHE A 650 -19.35 10.49 11.00
C PHE A 650 -19.93 9.60 12.12
N ARG A 651 -19.09 8.99 12.97
CA ARG A 651 -19.53 8.22 14.15
C ARG A 651 -19.57 9.05 15.45
N GLY A 652 -19.19 10.33 15.40
CA GLY A 652 -19.11 11.19 16.59
C GLY A 652 -18.06 10.74 17.63
N THR A 653 -17.06 9.97 17.22
CA THR A 653 -16.02 9.43 18.12
C THR A 653 -14.69 10.19 18.07
N ILE A 654 -14.53 11.17 17.17
CA ILE A 654 -13.36 12.07 17.19
C ILE A 654 -13.32 12.84 18.53
N ALA A 655 -12.13 12.96 19.12
CA ALA A 655 -11.96 13.49 20.47
C ALA A 655 -12.39 14.97 20.58
N CYS A 656 -13.54 15.23 21.22
CA CYS A 656 -14.06 16.57 21.44
C CYS A 656 -13.08 17.45 22.26
N LYS A 657 -13.06 18.77 22.00
CA LYS A 657 -12.12 19.71 22.61
C LYS A 657 -12.79 21.03 22.98
N LEU A 658 -12.22 21.68 24.01
CA LEU A 658 -12.69 22.95 24.57
C LEU A 658 -14.18 22.85 24.97
N ASP A 659 -15.04 23.61 24.29
CA ASP A 659 -16.45 23.85 24.56
C ASP A 659 -17.41 23.09 23.62
N ASP A 660 -16.90 22.36 22.63
CA ASP A 660 -17.72 21.67 21.64
C ASP A 660 -18.40 20.41 22.21
N SER A 661 -19.49 19.98 21.57
CA SER A 661 -20.27 18.83 21.98
C SER A 661 -20.74 18.01 20.78
N THR A 662 -20.58 16.70 20.86
CA THR A 662 -21.02 15.73 19.83
C THR A 662 -22.53 15.78 19.60
N ALA A 663 -23.31 16.23 20.60
CA ALA A 663 -24.76 16.46 20.45
C ALA A 663 -25.11 17.62 19.49
N SER A 664 -24.12 18.42 19.08
CA SER A 664 -24.27 19.50 18.07
C SER A 664 -23.80 19.09 16.65
N TRP A 665 -23.50 17.81 16.44
CA TRP A 665 -22.94 17.29 15.18
C TRP A 665 -24.01 16.54 14.39
N ASP A 666 -24.78 17.26 13.59
CA ASP A 666 -25.77 16.73 12.65
C ASP A 666 -25.16 15.84 11.53
N PHE A 667 -23.83 15.93 11.34
CA PHE A 667 -23.05 15.01 10.51
C PHE A 667 -22.65 13.68 11.21
N ALA A 668 -22.85 13.53 12.52
CA ALA A 668 -22.48 12.32 13.28
C ALA A 668 -23.55 11.21 13.16
N VAL A 669 -23.83 10.77 11.94
CA VAL A 669 -24.99 9.90 11.60
C VAL A 669 -24.75 8.40 11.78
N LEU A 670 -23.50 7.94 11.90
CA LEU A 670 -23.13 6.54 12.06
C LEU A 670 -23.05 6.13 13.54
N THR A 671 -24.16 6.30 14.27
CA THR A 671 -24.26 5.99 15.72
C THR A 671 -25.34 4.95 16.03
N GLY A 672 -25.14 4.18 17.11
CA GLY A 672 -26.11 3.19 17.58
C GLY A 672 -26.52 2.17 16.52
N ASP A 673 -27.81 1.85 16.46
CA ASP A 673 -28.43 0.93 15.50
C ASP A 673 -28.08 1.22 14.03
N VAL A 674 -27.83 2.49 13.67
CA VAL A 674 -27.45 2.88 12.31
C VAL A 674 -26.07 2.31 11.97
N TRP A 675 -25.13 2.31 12.92
CA TRP A 675 -23.80 1.73 12.75
C TRP A 675 -23.86 0.20 12.63
N GLU A 676 -24.62 -0.48 13.49
CA GLU A 676 -24.75 -1.95 13.42
C GLU A 676 -25.38 -2.42 12.10
N ARG A 677 -26.45 -1.74 11.67
CA ARG A 677 -27.17 -2.01 10.42
C ARG A 677 -26.34 -1.71 9.17
N HIS A 678 -25.57 -0.62 9.20
CA HIS A 678 -24.56 -0.30 8.19
C HIS A 678 -23.54 -1.44 8.04
N GLY A 679 -23.09 -2.04 9.14
CA GLY A 679 -22.23 -3.23 9.12
C GLY A 679 -22.87 -4.44 8.45
N ALA A 680 -24.15 -4.69 8.72
CA ALA A 680 -24.91 -5.79 8.13
C ALA A 680 -25.11 -5.63 6.60
N ILE A 681 -25.27 -4.41 6.10
CA ILE A 681 -25.39 -4.12 4.65
C ILE A 681 -24.11 -4.50 3.90
N ILE A 682 -22.94 -4.14 4.43
CA ILE A 682 -21.64 -4.51 3.83
C ILE A 682 -21.44 -6.04 3.83
N GLU A 683 -21.90 -6.72 4.88
CA GLU A 683 -21.85 -8.19 4.97
C GLU A 683 -22.79 -8.87 3.96
N LEU A 684 -23.99 -8.32 3.75
CA LEU A 684 -24.98 -8.74 2.74
C LEU A 684 -24.49 -8.55 1.30
N TRP A 685 -23.64 -7.55 1.05
CA TRP A 685 -23.11 -7.23 -0.27
C TRP A 685 -21.93 -8.08 -0.73
N ARG A 686 -21.24 -8.81 0.16
CA ARG A 686 -20.07 -9.65 -0.19
C ARG A 686 -20.23 -10.54 -1.46
N PRO A 687 -21.40 -11.15 -1.77
CA PRO A 687 -21.55 -11.98 -2.97
C PRO A 687 -21.70 -11.20 -4.29
N TYR A 688 -22.07 -9.92 -4.23
CA TYR A 688 -22.38 -9.07 -5.40
C TYR A 688 -21.15 -8.37 -5.99
N PHE A 689 -20.02 -8.45 -5.29
CA PHE A 689 -18.72 -8.10 -5.85
C PHE A 689 -18.28 -9.11 -6.90
N ALA A 690 -17.54 -8.66 -7.90
CA ALA A 690 -16.84 -9.52 -8.85
C ALA A 690 -15.56 -10.15 -8.26
N ALA A 691 -15.04 -11.20 -8.92
CA ALA A 691 -13.92 -12.00 -8.41
C ALA A 691 -12.59 -11.23 -8.39
N ASP A 692 -12.38 -10.32 -9.34
CA ASP A 692 -11.21 -9.46 -9.49
C ASP A 692 -11.02 -8.46 -8.35
N PHE A 693 -12.06 -8.19 -7.54
CA PHE A 693 -11.96 -7.34 -6.34
C PHE A 693 -11.07 -7.91 -5.23
N GLY A 694 -10.47 -9.10 -5.40
CA GLY A 694 -9.46 -9.63 -4.47
C GLY A 694 -10.00 -9.74 -3.03
N HIS A 695 -9.65 -8.79 -2.17
CA HIS A 695 -10.23 -8.64 -0.84
C HIS A 695 -11.39 -7.63 -0.83
N VAL A 696 -12.62 -8.14 -0.68
CA VAL A 696 -13.84 -7.31 -0.56
C VAL A 696 -14.11 -6.90 0.89
N PRO A 697 -14.64 -5.68 1.13
CA PRO A 697 -14.90 -5.13 2.46
C PRO A 697 -15.59 -6.09 3.44
N SER A 698 -15.02 -6.18 4.65
CA SER A 698 -15.62 -6.87 5.78
C SER A 698 -16.60 -5.97 6.53
N ASN A 699 -17.47 -6.55 7.38
CA ASN A 699 -18.35 -5.77 8.25
C ASN A 699 -17.49 -4.88 9.19
N PRO A 700 -17.49 -3.54 9.05
CA PRO A 700 -16.59 -2.68 9.80
C PRO A 700 -16.92 -2.66 11.30
N VAL A 701 -18.19 -2.81 11.69
CA VAL A 701 -18.62 -2.89 13.11
C VAL A 701 -17.88 -4.01 13.85
N LYS A 702 -17.69 -5.15 13.18
CA LYS A 702 -17.02 -6.34 13.72
C LYS A 702 -15.49 -6.27 13.62
N TYR A 703 -14.94 -5.65 12.57
CA TYR A 703 -13.54 -5.88 12.17
C TYR A 703 -12.66 -4.63 12.01
N ILE A 704 -13.21 -3.40 12.05
CA ILE A 704 -12.43 -2.17 11.79
C ILE A 704 -11.21 -2.05 12.73
N ASN A 705 -11.39 -2.33 14.02
CA ASN A 705 -10.34 -2.23 15.03
C ASN A 705 -9.41 -3.46 15.12
N SER A 706 -9.56 -4.46 14.24
CA SER A 706 -8.91 -5.78 14.43
C SER A 706 -8.39 -6.47 13.16
N GLY A 707 -8.65 -5.94 11.97
CA GLY A 707 -8.13 -6.57 10.75
C GLY A 707 -8.51 -5.94 9.40
N TYR A 708 -9.12 -4.75 9.37
CA TYR A 708 -9.42 -4.05 8.12
C TYR A 708 -8.13 -3.69 7.36
N ARG A 709 -8.08 -3.99 6.07
CA ARG A 709 -6.95 -3.65 5.20
C ARG A 709 -7.17 -2.32 4.48
N ALA A 710 -6.09 -1.66 4.09
CA ALA A 710 -6.15 -0.45 3.25
C ALA A 710 -6.99 -0.64 1.97
N GLN A 711 -6.91 -1.80 1.30
CA GLN A 711 -7.74 -2.11 0.14
C GLN A 711 -9.25 -2.22 0.49
N GLU A 712 -9.60 -2.81 1.63
CA GLU A 712 -10.99 -2.85 2.10
C GLU A 712 -11.50 -1.43 2.39
N PHE A 713 -10.68 -0.57 3.00
CA PHE A 713 -11.01 0.84 3.22
C PHE A 713 -11.20 1.64 1.92
N LEU A 714 -10.38 1.42 0.88
CA LEU A 714 -10.56 2.11 -0.41
C LEU A 714 -11.97 1.85 -0.99
N ILE A 715 -12.36 0.58 -1.09
CA ILE A 715 -13.67 0.17 -1.62
C ILE A 715 -14.78 0.65 -0.67
N TYR A 716 -14.60 0.45 0.65
CA TYR A 716 -15.59 0.83 1.65
C TYR A 716 -15.88 2.34 1.64
N ILE A 717 -14.87 3.19 1.75
CA ILE A 717 -15.07 4.64 1.89
C ILE A 717 -15.43 5.31 0.56
N TYR A 718 -14.85 4.88 -0.57
CA TYR A 718 -15.02 5.63 -1.82
C TYR A 718 -16.11 5.05 -2.74
N ASP A 719 -16.52 3.79 -2.59
CA ASP A 719 -17.67 3.20 -3.31
C ASP A 719 -18.92 3.01 -2.45
N LEU A 720 -18.78 2.30 -1.33
CA LEU A 720 -19.93 1.84 -0.56
C LEU A 720 -20.54 2.96 0.28
N LEU A 721 -19.68 3.71 0.97
CA LEU A 721 -20.11 4.71 1.94
C LEU A 721 -20.92 5.87 1.30
N PRO A 722 -20.60 6.41 0.10
CA PRO A 722 -21.43 7.45 -0.51
C PRO A 722 -22.86 6.97 -0.80
N ALA A 723 -23.03 5.72 -1.24
CA ALA A 723 -24.36 5.14 -1.49
C ALA A 723 -25.15 4.96 -0.20
N ILE A 724 -24.50 4.41 0.85
CA ILE A 724 -25.14 4.18 2.15
C ILE A 724 -25.45 5.49 2.88
N LEU A 725 -24.64 6.54 2.71
CA LEU A 725 -24.86 7.84 3.35
C LEU A 725 -25.88 8.73 2.64
N HIS A 726 -26.22 8.48 1.36
CA HIS A 726 -27.08 9.36 0.55
C HIS A 726 -28.45 9.68 1.19
N THR A 727 -29.01 8.75 1.97
CA THR A 727 -30.32 8.91 2.62
C THR A 727 -30.26 9.10 4.13
N ILE A 728 -29.07 9.28 4.72
CA ILE A 728 -28.90 9.50 6.17
C ILE A 728 -27.97 10.67 6.54
N LEU A 729 -26.95 11.00 5.73
CA LEU A 729 -26.10 12.17 5.95
C LEU A 729 -26.75 13.41 5.29
N PRO A 730 -26.91 14.55 5.99
CA PRO A 730 -27.52 15.73 5.39
C PRO A 730 -26.79 16.18 4.12
N GLU A 731 -27.57 16.58 3.11
CA GLU A 731 -27.12 16.78 1.71
C GLU A 731 -25.89 17.70 1.57
N THR A 732 -25.80 18.75 2.38
CA THR A 732 -24.66 19.67 2.41
C THR A 732 -23.33 18.99 2.75
N TYR A 733 -23.33 18.01 3.65
CA TYR A 733 -22.16 17.22 4.02
C TYR A 733 -21.91 16.08 3.04
N TRP A 734 -22.98 15.45 2.55
CA TRP A 734 -22.89 14.33 1.60
C TRP A 734 -22.31 14.76 0.26
N THR A 735 -22.76 15.89 -0.31
CA THR A 735 -22.17 16.48 -1.53
C THR A 735 -20.68 16.77 -1.36
N THR A 736 -20.28 17.34 -0.22
CA THR A 736 -18.88 17.58 0.15
C THR A 736 -18.06 16.28 0.12
N PHE A 737 -18.56 15.24 0.78
CA PHE A 737 -17.92 13.92 0.84
C PHE A 737 -17.82 13.25 -0.54
N CYS A 738 -18.86 13.37 -1.37
CA CYS A 738 -18.85 12.88 -2.74
C CYS A 738 -17.74 13.50 -3.61
N LYS A 739 -17.39 14.78 -3.43
CA LYS A 739 -16.26 15.42 -4.15
C LYS A 739 -14.92 14.77 -3.82
N LEU A 740 -14.67 14.46 -2.55
CA LEU A 740 -13.47 13.70 -2.13
C LEU A 740 -13.43 12.31 -2.77
N CYS A 741 -14.55 11.58 -2.75
CA CYS A 741 -14.64 10.25 -3.35
C CYS A 741 -14.43 10.28 -4.87
N ALA A 742 -14.98 11.29 -5.56
CA ALA A 742 -14.75 11.51 -6.99
C ALA A 742 -13.29 11.82 -7.31
N GLY A 743 -12.66 12.76 -6.58
CA GLY A 743 -11.24 13.09 -6.75
C GLY A 743 -10.32 11.88 -6.53
N ILE A 744 -10.57 11.07 -5.50
CA ILE A 744 -9.80 9.84 -5.22
C ILE A 744 -10.00 8.78 -6.32
N LYS A 745 -11.24 8.61 -6.81
CA LYS A 745 -11.56 7.73 -7.96
C LYS A 745 -10.93 8.18 -9.28
N ILE A 746 -10.53 9.44 -9.39
CA ILE A 746 -9.74 9.93 -10.52
C ILE A 746 -8.25 9.64 -10.30
N VAL A 747 -7.63 10.12 -9.22
CA VAL A 747 -6.16 10.00 -9.03
C VAL A 747 -5.64 8.57 -8.81
N LEU A 748 -6.52 7.60 -8.55
CA LEU A 748 -6.18 6.17 -8.48
C LEU A 748 -6.28 5.41 -9.82
N GLN A 749 -6.65 6.07 -10.92
CA GLN A 749 -6.73 5.42 -12.24
C GLN A 749 -5.35 4.97 -12.76
N ARG A 750 -5.36 4.00 -13.68
CA ARG A 750 -4.14 3.47 -14.30
C ARG A 750 -3.42 4.49 -15.16
N THR A 751 -4.20 5.21 -15.96
CA THR A 751 -3.79 6.24 -16.90
C THR A 751 -4.70 7.43 -16.66
N LEU A 752 -4.16 8.65 -16.69
CA LEU A 752 -4.90 9.88 -16.39
C LEU A 752 -4.58 10.95 -17.43
N THR A 753 -5.58 11.59 -18.02
CA THR A 753 -5.38 12.78 -18.85
C THR A 753 -5.17 14.03 -17.98
N ARG A 754 -4.56 15.07 -18.54
CA ARG A 754 -4.33 16.35 -17.83
C ARG A 754 -5.65 16.98 -17.37
N GLU A 755 -6.71 16.83 -18.15
CA GLU A 755 -8.06 17.32 -17.88
C GLU A 755 -8.68 16.59 -16.68
N GLN A 756 -8.52 15.25 -16.60
CA GLN A 756 -8.96 14.48 -15.43
C GLN A 756 -8.22 14.93 -14.16
N ILE A 757 -6.91 15.17 -14.25
CA ILE A 757 -6.10 15.62 -13.10
C ILE A 757 -6.51 17.04 -12.66
N ILE A 758 -6.84 17.93 -13.60
CA ILE A 758 -7.37 19.28 -13.32
C ILE A 758 -8.72 19.18 -12.59
N GLU A 759 -9.64 18.33 -13.04
CA GLU A 759 -10.93 18.14 -12.37
C GLU A 759 -10.75 17.51 -10.97
N ALA A 760 -9.84 16.55 -10.80
CA ALA A 760 -9.51 16.01 -9.48
C ALA A 760 -8.94 17.08 -8.52
N HIS A 761 -8.10 18.00 -9.02
CA HIS A 761 -7.60 19.13 -8.23
C HIS A 761 -8.72 20.08 -7.81
N LYS A 762 -9.61 20.45 -8.74
CA LYS A 762 -10.81 21.23 -8.46
C LYS A 762 -11.68 20.57 -7.37
N LEU A 763 -11.98 19.29 -7.52
CA LEU A 763 -12.77 18.51 -6.56
C LEU A 763 -12.13 18.47 -5.16
N PHE A 764 -10.80 18.35 -5.06
CA PHE A 764 -10.10 18.39 -3.77
C PHE A 764 -10.04 19.79 -3.14
N VAL A 765 -9.89 20.85 -3.93
CA VAL A 765 -9.93 22.24 -3.44
C VAL A 765 -11.32 22.59 -2.94
N GLU A 766 -12.37 22.27 -3.71
CA GLU A 766 -13.76 22.43 -3.29
C GLU A 766 -14.06 21.62 -2.03
N PHE A 767 -13.64 20.35 -1.97
CA PHE A 767 -13.76 19.52 -0.77
C PHE A 767 -13.10 20.16 0.47
N ALA A 768 -11.84 20.59 0.37
CA ALA A 768 -11.10 21.11 1.53
C ALA A 768 -11.75 22.38 2.09
N VAL A 769 -12.13 23.31 1.21
CA VAL A 769 -12.79 24.57 1.60
C VAL A 769 -14.19 24.31 2.17
N GLU A 770 -15.01 23.49 1.52
CA GLU A 770 -16.34 23.13 2.03
C GLU A 770 -16.27 22.33 3.33
N PHE A 771 -15.27 21.47 3.51
CA PHE A 771 -15.08 20.70 4.74
C PHE A 771 -14.81 21.63 5.94
N GLU A 772 -13.96 22.63 5.78
CA GLU A 772 -13.72 23.62 6.83
C GLU A 772 -14.92 24.54 7.09
N GLN A 773 -15.64 24.95 6.04
CA GLN A 773 -16.87 25.74 6.20
C GLN A 773 -17.96 24.95 6.95
N LYS A 774 -18.21 23.70 6.57
CA LYS A 774 -19.38 22.92 7.00
C LYS A 774 -19.15 22.12 8.29
N PHE A 775 -18.00 21.43 8.42
CA PHE A 775 -17.72 20.58 9.58
C PHE A 775 -16.96 21.33 10.68
N VAL A 776 -15.90 22.07 10.32
CA VAL A 776 -15.07 22.84 11.26
C VAL A 776 -15.77 24.14 11.70
N GLN A 777 -16.57 24.75 10.81
CA GLN A 777 -17.45 25.90 11.12
C GLN A 777 -16.69 27.10 11.72
N ARG A 778 -15.41 27.27 11.36
CA ARG A 778 -14.47 28.23 11.97
C ARG A 778 -14.42 28.18 13.52
N LYS A 779 -14.65 27.00 14.12
CA LYS A 779 -14.55 26.80 15.58
C LYS A 779 -13.13 26.36 15.96
N ALA A 780 -12.50 27.06 16.89
CA ALA A 780 -11.16 26.72 17.40
C ALA A 780 -11.12 25.29 18.00
N SER A 781 -12.21 24.88 18.65
CA SER A 781 -12.46 23.53 19.14
C SER A 781 -12.40 22.45 18.04
N ARG A 782 -12.79 22.75 16.79
CA ARG A 782 -12.86 21.80 15.67
C ARG A 782 -11.71 21.85 14.69
N VAL A 783 -10.77 22.80 14.81
CA VAL A 783 -9.55 22.90 13.95
C VAL A 783 -8.81 21.56 13.82
N HIS A 784 -8.88 20.71 14.84
CA HIS A 784 -8.25 19.40 14.86
C HIS A 784 -8.88 18.32 13.96
N PHE A 785 -10.03 18.58 13.35
CA PHE A 785 -10.61 17.73 12.30
C PHE A 785 -9.75 17.78 11.03
N VAL A 786 -9.09 18.92 10.76
CA VAL A 786 -8.15 19.12 9.65
C VAL A 786 -6.80 18.48 9.99
N ARG A 787 -6.79 17.15 10.11
CA ARG A 787 -5.55 16.36 10.21
C ARG A 787 -4.75 16.54 8.91
N PRO A 788 -3.41 16.51 8.93
CA PRO A 788 -2.59 16.70 7.73
C PRO A 788 -2.91 15.77 6.54
N CYS A 789 -3.53 14.61 6.76
CA CYS A 789 -4.05 13.77 5.69
C CYS A 789 -5.11 14.47 4.81
N LEU A 790 -5.97 15.32 5.37
CA LEU A 790 -6.96 16.07 4.59
C LEU A 790 -6.33 17.23 3.80
N HIS A 791 -5.18 17.75 4.24
CA HIS A 791 -4.43 18.74 3.47
C HIS A 791 -3.63 18.07 2.33
N ASN A 792 -3.01 16.92 2.58
CA ASN A 792 -2.13 16.27 1.61
C ASN A 792 -2.83 15.89 0.29
N VAL A 793 -4.16 15.70 0.27
CA VAL A 793 -4.90 15.37 -0.97
C VAL A 793 -4.78 16.46 -2.04
N LEU A 794 -4.62 17.72 -1.62
CA LEU A 794 -4.51 18.89 -2.50
C LEU A 794 -3.29 18.79 -3.43
N HIS A 795 -2.21 18.13 -2.98
CA HIS A 795 -0.97 17.98 -3.73
C HIS A 795 -0.95 16.76 -4.66
N VAL A 796 -1.79 15.74 -4.41
CA VAL A 796 -1.77 14.49 -5.19
C VAL A 796 -1.99 14.72 -6.69
N PRO A 797 -2.88 15.61 -7.16
CA PRO A 797 -3.01 15.93 -8.58
C PRO A 797 -1.73 16.55 -9.18
N SER A 798 -1.16 17.58 -8.56
CA SER A 798 0.06 18.24 -9.04
C SER A 798 1.26 17.30 -9.03
N SER A 799 1.44 16.52 -7.96
CA SER A 799 2.51 15.53 -7.87
C SER A 799 2.29 14.33 -8.82
N THR A 800 1.05 14.08 -9.28
CA THR A 800 0.75 13.07 -10.33
C THR A 800 1.19 13.54 -11.72
N LEU A 801 1.03 14.82 -12.08
CA LEU A 801 1.61 15.36 -13.31
C LEU A 801 3.15 15.37 -13.26
N ARG A 802 3.72 15.71 -12.10
CA ARG A 802 5.18 15.79 -11.92
C ARG A 802 5.87 14.42 -11.93
N LEU A 803 5.30 13.42 -11.27
CA LEU A 803 5.98 12.14 -10.97
C LEU A 803 5.32 10.93 -11.65
N GLY A 804 4.21 11.11 -12.35
CA GLY A 804 3.39 10.01 -12.88
C GLY A 804 2.38 9.46 -11.85
N PRO A 805 1.62 8.40 -12.18
CA PRO A 805 0.53 7.92 -11.32
C PRO A 805 1.01 7.38 -9.98
N HIS A 806 0.53 7.94 -8.86
CA HIS A 806 0.98 7.62 -7.50
C HIS A 806 0.88 6.13 -7.10
N ARG A 807 -0.03 5.37 -7.74
CA ARG A 807 -0.07 3.91 -7.62
C ARG A 807 1.29 3.25 -7.87
N ASN A 808 2.05 3.78 -8.83
CA ASN A 808 3.33 3.26 -9.32
C ASN A 808 4.51 3.56 -8.39
N PHE A 809 4.28 4.15 -7.20
CA PHE A 809 5.26 4.37 -6.13
C PHE A 809 4.61 4.41 -4.73
N SER A 810 3.56 3.61 -4.52
CA SER A 810 2.83 3.46 -3.25
C SER A 810 3.51 2.48 -2.27
N GLN A 811 3.14 2.47 -0.98
CA GLN A 811 3.74 1.58 0.04
C GLN A 811 3.28 0.10 0.01
N TYR A 812 2.30 -0.31 -0.81
CA TYR A 812 1.87 -1.71 -0.92
C TYR A 812 3.01 -2.75 -1.12
N PRO A 813 4.09 -2.49 -1.89
CA PRO A 813 5.21 -3.42 -2.04
C PRO A 813 6.01 -3.61 -0.75
N MET A 814 6.12 -2.58 0.10
CA MET A 814 6.83 -2.64 1.38
C MET A 814 6.07 -3.51 2.38
N GLU A 815 4.79 -3.21 2.61
CA GLU A 815 3.90 -4.01 3.46
C GLU A 815 3.88 -5.50 3.07
N ARG A 816 3.87 -5.78 1.76
CA ARG A 816 3.96 -7.16 1.27
C ARG A 816 5.34 -7.79 1.51
N GLU A 817 6.43 -7.05 1.35
CA GLU A 817 7.79 -7.56 1.59
C GLU A 817 8.04 -7.81 3.08
N ILE A 818 7.55 -6.93 3.95
CA ILE A 818 7.43 -7.16 5.39
C ILE A 818 6.68 -8.47 5.65
N GLY A 819 5.50 -8.66 5.03
CA GLY A 819 4.72 -9.89 5.13
C GLY A 819 5.49 -11.15 4.67
N ILE A 820 6.24 -11.06 3.57
CA ILE A 820 7.09 -12.13 3.04
C ILE A 820 8.19 -12.49 4.05
N ILE A 821 8.99 -11.52 4.49
CA ILE A 821 10.08 -11.71 5.46
C ILE A 821 9.54 -12.28 6.77
N VAL A 822 8.45 -11.72 7.33
CA VAL A 822 7.80 -12.21 8.55
C VAL A 822 7.32 -13.67 8.38
N SER A 823 6.70 -14.02 7.26
CA SER A 823 6.24 -15.40 7.00
C SER A 823 7.38 -16.43 6.95
N GLN A 824 8.60 -16.00 6.61
CA GLN A 824 9.79 -16.85 6.55
C GLN A 824 10.50 -17.01 7.92
N ILE A 825 10.13 -16.24 8.95
CA ILE A 825 10.70 -16.34 10.31
C ILE A 825 10.13 -17.58 11.02
N LYS A 826 10.83 -18.70 10.85
CA LYS A 826 10.45 -20.01 11.42
C LYS A 826 11.11 -20.30 12.79
N GLN A 827 11.78 -19.30 13.38
CA GLN A 827 12.45 -19.41 14.68
C GLN A 827 12.18 -18.18 15.55
N HIS A 828 11.33 -18.35 16.58
CA HIS A 828 10.88 -17.25 17.43
C HIS A 828 11.89 -16.81 18.51
N THR A 829 13.01 -17.51 18.69
CA THR A 829 14.01 -17.16 19.73
C THR A 829 14.98 -16.05 19.32
N THR A 830 15.12 -15.75 18.03
CA THR A 830 15.91 -14.62 17.51
C THR A 830 15.27 -14.01 16.24
N PRO A 831 14.01 -13.51 16.29
CA PRO A 831 13.23 -13.16 15.09
C PRO A 831 13.96 -12.19 14.15
N SER A 832 14.50 -11.10 14.71
CA SER A 832 15.18 -10.04 13.96
C SER A 832 16.50 -10.49 13.32
N GLY A 833 17.21 -11.45 13.96
CA GLY A 833 18.40 -12.07 13.37
C GLY A 833 18.06 -13.07 12.27
N ASN A 834 16.90 -13.73 12.35
CA ASN A 834 16.36 -14.54 11.27
C ASN A 834 15.96 -13.65 10.08
N ALA A 835 15.31 -12.51 10.33
CA ALA A 835 14.87 -11.56 9.30
C ALA A 835 16.02 -11.08 8.40
N SER A 836 17.16 -10.62 8.96
CA SER A 836 18.32 -10.25 8.14
C SER A 836 18.90 -11.41 7.32
N GLN A 837 18.91 -12.65 7.87
CA GLN A 837 19.31 -13.84 7.10
C GLN A 837 18.29 -14.26 6.03
N ARG A 838 17.01 -13.86 6.17
CA ARG A 838 16.00 -14.02 5.12
C ARG A 838 16.17 -12.99 4.01
N ALA A 839 16.44 -11.72 4.34
CA ALA A 839 16.74 -10.69 3.36
C ALA A 839 17.94 -11.05 2.46
N ILE A 840 19.08 -11.43 3.04
CA ILE A 840 20.25 -11.93 2.28
C ILE A 840 19.85 -13.09 1.35
N ARG A 841 19.17 -14.10 1.89
CA ARG A 841 18.78 -15.28 1.10
C ARG A 841 17.80 -14.91 -0.02
N LEU A 842 16.87 -13.99 0.21
CA LEU A 842 15.91 -13.56 -0.79
C LEU A 842 16.58 -12.74 -1.90
N ALA A 843 17.46 -11.79 -1.55
CA ALA A 843 18.25 -11.05 -2.53
C ALA A 843 19.09 -11.99 -3.40
N GLN A 844 19.83 -12.94 -2.79
CA GLN A 844 20.61 -13.95 -3.51
C GLN A 844 19.73 -14.87 -4.38
N VAL A 845 18.58 -15.35 -3.87
CA VAL A 845 17.66 -16.24 -4.61
C VAL A 845 16.97 -15.52 -5.77
N ASN A 846 16.46 -14.31 -5.57
CA ASN A 846 15.84 -13.50 -6.61
C ASN A 846 16.85 -13.17 -7.72
N THR A 847 18.08 -12.84 -7.36
CA THR A 847 19.17 -12.60 -8.31
C THR A 847 19.47 -13.84 -9.16
N VAL A 848 19.55 -15.03 -8.56
CA VAL A 848 19.76 -16.27 -9.34
C VAL A 848 18.54 -16.64 -10.20
N LYS A 849 17.31 -16.44 -9.71
CA LYS A 849 16.08 -16.59 -10.52
C LYS A 849 16.09 -15.69 -11.76
N ALA A 850 16.61 -14.47 -11.65
CA ALA A 850 16.73 -13.53 -12.77
C ALA A 850 17.75 -14.00 -13.81
N LEU A 851 18.85 -14.64 -13.37
CA LEU A 851 19.84 -15.26 -14.25
C LEU A 851 19.29 -16.51 -14.97
N THR A 852 18.49 -17.34 -14.29
CA THR A 852 17.93 -18.60 -14.81
C THR A 852 16.49 -18.48 -15.34
N ARG A 853 16.06 -17.29 -15.78
CA ARG A 853 14.71 -17.09 -16.34
C ARG A 853 14.65 -17.53 -17.81
N ASP A 854 13.54 -18.15 -18.17
CA ASP A 854 13.26 -18.70 -19.51
C ASP A 854 11.94 -18.10 -20.02
N GLU A 855 11.84 -17.84 -21.33
CA GLU A 855 10.61 -17.35 -21.98
C GLU A 855 9.45 -18.34 -21.79
N ALA A 856 9.72 -19.64 -21.73
CA ALA A 856 8.71 -20.66 -21.47
C ALA A 856 8.07 -20.55 -20.07
N GLN A 857 8.73 -19.88 -19.11
CA GLN A 857 8.20 -19.63 -17.77
C GLN A 857 7.32 -18.37 -17.69
N GLU A 858 7.29 -17.53 -18.74
CA GLU A 858 6.42 -16.35 -18.81
C GLU A 858 5.07 -16.64 -19.49
N ALA A 859 4.97 -17.73 -20.24
CA ALA A 859 3.70 -18.26 -20.70
C ALA A 859 2.82 -18.65 -19.49
N PRO A 860 1.58 -18.12 -19.36
CA PRO A 860 0.70 -18.52 -18.26
C PRO A 860 0.39 -20.02 -18.40
N SER A 861 0.55 -20.78 -17.31
CA SER A 861 0.41 -22.24 -17.30
C SER A 861 -0.96 -22.68 -17.81
N VAL A 862 -1.04 -23.05 -19.10
CA VAL A 862 -2.29 -23.42 -19.75
C VAL A 862 -2.73 -24.77 -19.20
N SER A 863 -3.76 -24.77 -18.35
CA SER A 863 -4.38 -26.00 -17.87
C SER A 863 -4.95 -26.78 -19.06
N SER A 864 -4.30 -27.89 -19.41
CA SER A 864 -4.63 -28.73 -20.57
C SER A 864 -6.01 -29.38 -20.49
N ARG A 865 -6.71 -29.29 -19.35
CA ARG A 865 -8.02 -29.90 -19.12
C ARG A 865 -9.17 -29.30 -19.94
N PHE A 866 -9.05 -28.09 -20.49
CA PHE A 866 -10.13 -27.46 -21.28
C PHE A 866 -9.63 -26.67 -22.49
N PRO A 867 -10.23 -26.84 -23.68
CA PRO A 867 -9.92 -26.04 -24.86
C PRO A 867 -10.10 -24.52 -24.64
N ARG A 868 -9.25 -23.73 -25.28
CA ARG A 868 -9.33 -22.26 -25.32
C ARG A 868 -9.58 -21.83 -26.76
N ILE A 869 -10.58 -20.99 -27.01
CA ILE A 869 -10.94 -20.52 -28.35
C ILE A 869 -10.57 -19.03 -28.45
N PRO A 870 -9.52 -18.64 -29.19
CA PRO A 870 -9.22 -17.23 -29.45
C PRO A 870 -10.41 -16.55 -30.16
N ALA A 871 -10.71 -15.31 -29.79
CA ALA A 871 -11.87 -14.57 -30.28
C ALA A 871 -11.51 -13.16 -30.81
N GLY A 872 -10.30 -13.01 -31.34
CA GLY A 872 -9.72 -11.73 -31.76
C GLY A 872 -9.19 -10.87 -30.60
N SER A 873 -8.32 -9.91 -30.91
CA SER A 873 -7.87 -8.81 -30.02
C SER A 873 -7.49 -9.16 -28.56
N GLY A 874 -7.00 -10.38 -28.30
CA GLY A 874 -6.63 -10.88 -26.97
C GLY A 874 -7.77 -11.53 -26.16
N TYR A 875 -9.00 -11.54 -26.67
CA TYR A 875 -10.15 -12.20 -26.07
C TYR A 875 -10.07 -13.73 -26.29
N THR A 876 -10.53 -14.52 -25.31
CA THR A 876 -10.60 -16.00 -25.41
C THR A 876 -11.91 -16.54 -24.86
N ILE A 877 -12.73 -17.23 -25.66
CA ILE A 877 -13.90 -17.95 -25.14
C ILE A 877 -13.45 -19.22 -24.40
N LEU A 878 -14.02 -19.44 -23.21
CA LEU A 878 -13.64 -20.51 -22.28
C LEU A 878 -14.81 -21.46 -21.96
N TRP A 879 -14.46 -22.65 -21.46
CA TRP A 879 -15.43 -23.66 -21.03
C TRP A 879 -16.12 -23.32 -19.71
N PRO A 880 -17.35 -23.83 -19.46
CA PRO A 880 -18.03 -24.88 -20.23
C PRO A 880 -18.78 -24.38 -21.48
N ARG A 881 -18.89 -25.27 -22.47
CA ARG A 881 -19.78 -25.17 -23.63
C ARG A 881 -20.97 -26.12 -23.45
N GLU A 882 -22.12 -25.75 -24.00
CA GLU A 882 -23.28 -26.62 -24.15
C GLU A 882 -22.94 -27.89 -24.95
N ARG A 883 -23.42 -29.04 -24.46
CA ARG A 883 -23.11 -30.37 -25.02
C ARG A 883 -24.03 -30.76 -26.19
N THR A 884 -25.09 -30.00 -26.47
CA THR A 884 -26.08 -30.32 -27.51
C THR A 884 -25.48 -30.17 -28.90
N VAL A 885 -25.49 -31.26 -29.69
CA VAL A 885 -24.77 -31.38 -30.98
C VAL A 885 -25.15 -30.26 -31.98
N ASN A 886 -26.42 -29.86 -32.00
CA ASN A 886 -26.95 -28.82 -32.90
C ASN A 886 -27.39 -27.56 -32.15
N GLY A 887 -26.95 -27.35 -30.90
CA GLY A 887 -27.44 -26.24 -30.07
C GLY A 887 -28.93 -26.32 -29.73
N LYS A 888 -29.49 -25.22 -29.23
CA LYS A 888 -30.91 -25.05 -28.91
C LYS A 888 -31.53 -23.92 -29.71
N ILE A 889 -32.83 -24.05 -30.00
CA ILE A 889 -33.65 -22.98 -30.57
C ILE A 889 -33.66 -21.80 -29.58
N VAL A 890 -33.53 -20.59 -30.11
CA VAL A 890 -33.59 -19.33 -29.34
C VAL A 890 -35.05 -18.93 -29.04
N SER A 891 -35.27 -18.18 -27.97
CA SER A 891 -36.56 -17.49 -27.78
C SER A 891 -36.72 -16.34 -28.78
N HIS A 892 -37.94 -15.85 -28.99
CA HIS A 892 -38.21 -14.70 -29.87
C HIS A 892 -37.33 -13.50 -29.49
N LYS A 893 -37.29 -13.08 -28.21
CA LYS A 893 -36.44 -11.98 -27.75
C LYS A 893 -34.94 -12.17 -28.01
N GLU A 894 -34.46 -13.41 -27.94
CA GLU A 894 -33.07 -13.72 -28.30
C GLU A 894 -32.85 -13.67 -29.82
N TYR A 895 -33.84 -14.08 -30.63
CA TYR A 895 -33.82 -13.92 -32.09
C TYR A 895 -33.83 -12.43 -32.49
N ASP A 896 -34.76 -11.65 -31.95
CA ASP A 896 -34.94 -10.23 -32.26
C ASP A 896 -33.64 -9.43 -32.00
N ALA A 897 -32.92 -9.79 -30.93
CA ALA A 897 -31.61 -9.22 -30.57
C ALA A 897 -30.46 -9.64 -31.50
N ILE A 898 -30.53 -10.84 -32.12
CA ILE A 898 -29.58 -11.31 -33.13
C ILE A 898 -29.84 -10.61 -34.46
N ASP A 899 -31.10 -10.60 -34.90
CA ASP A 899 -31.60 -9.97 -36.13
C ASP A 899 -31.25 -8.48 -36.17
N SER A 900 -31.49 -7.78 -35.05
CA SER A 900 -31.11 -6.37 -34.85
C SER A 900 -29.59 -6.15 -34.95
N PHE A 901 -28.77 -7.06 -34.43
CA PHE A 901 -27.31 -6.95 -34.49
C PHE A 901 -26.77 -7.12 -35.92
N PHE A 902 -27.26 -8.11 -36.67
CA PHE A 902 -26.82 -8.32 -38.06
C PHE A 902 -27.32 -7.19 -38.99
N THR A 903 -28.55 -6.72 -38.78
CA THR A 903 -29.07 -5.50 -39.42
C THR A 903 -28.18 -4.27 -39.14
N LEU A 904 -27.76 -4.07 -37.88
CA LEU A 904 -26.92 -2.94 -37.47
C LEU A 904 -25.52 -2.94 -38.11
N ILE A 905 -24.93 -4.13 -38.35
CA ILE A 905 -23.64 -4.24 -39.05
C ILE A 905 -23.76 -4.34 -40.57
N GLY A 906 -24.98 -4.26 -41.13
CA GLY A 906 -25.24 -4.30 -42.57
C GLY A 906 -25.09 -5.69 -43.21
N ALA A 907 -25.22 -6.76 -42.43
CA ALA A 907 -25.09 -8.14 -42.90
C ALA A 907 -26.46 -8.84 -43.01
N GLU A 908 -26.65 -9.64 -44.05
CA GLU A 908 -27.93 -10.29 -44.35
C GLU A 908 -28.16 -11.53 -43.47
N PHE A 909 -29.13 -11.47 -42.57
CA PHE A 909 -29.52 -12.57 -41.69
C PHE A 909 -30.85 -13.19 -42.15
N THR A 910 -30.77 -14.22 -42.99
CA THR A 910 -31.91 -14.87 -43.66
C THR A 910 -32.62 -15.95 -42.82
N ALA A 911 -32.34 -15.98 -41.52
CA ALA A 911 -32.84 -17.01 -40.61
C ALA A 911 -34.29 -16.77 -40.16
N THR A 912 -34.79 -17.62 -39.28
CA THR A 912 -36.07 -17.46 -38.57
C THR A 912 -35.94 -17.96 -37.14
N VAL A 913 -36.84 -17.55 -36.24
CA VAL A 913 -36.88 -18.04 -34.84
C VAL A 913 -36.87 -19.58 -34.78
N ALA A 914 -37.56 -20.26 -35.71
CA ALA A 914 -37.71 -21.71 -35.73
C ALA A 914 -36.45 -22.48 -36.19
N ASN A 915 -35.60 -21.88 -37.03
CA ASN A 915 -34.37 -22.52 -37.53
C ASN A 915 -33.10 -22.03 -36.79
N THR A 916 -33.13 -20.85 -36.16
CA THR A 916 -31.99 -20.26 -35.44
C THR A 916 -31.63 -21.09 -34.21
N ARG A 917 -30.44 -21.71 -34.23
CA ARG A 917 -29.97 -22.58 -33.15
C ARG A 917 -28.58 -22.19 -32.67
N ILE A 918 -28.48 -21.90 -31.37
CA ILE A 918 -27.22 -21.47 -30.73
C ILE A 918 -26.68 -22.56 -29.81
N LYS A 919 -25.36 -22.73 -29.81
CA LYS A 919 -24.60 -23.41 -28.75
C LYS A 919 -24.14 -22.37 -27.75
N LYS A 920 -24.47 -22.52 -26.47
CA LYS A 920 -24.11 -21.55 -25.43
C LYS A 920 -22.74 -21.87 -24.80
N TRP A 921 -21.91 -20.86 -24.58
CA TRP A 921 -20.66 -20.91 -23.81
C TRP A 921 -20.81 -20.07 -22.53
N GLY A 922 -20.20 -20.53 -21.44
CA GLY A 922 -20.41 -19.95 -20.10
C GLY A 922 -19.36 -18.95 -19.63
N ARG A 923 -18.28 -18.71 -20.38
CA ARG A 923 -17.15 -17.87 -19.96
C ARG A 923 -16.40 -17.20 -21.11
N LEU A 924 -15.84 -16.03 -20.84
CA LEU A 924 -14.95 -15.25 -21.71
C LEU A 924 -13.76 -14.74 -20.89
N GLU A 925 -12.54 -14.93 -21.36
CA GLU A 925 -11.34 -14.25 -20.86
C GLU A 925 -11.14 -12.94 -21.65
N LEU A 926 -11.05 -11.82 -20.94
CA LEU A 926 -10.73 -10.51 -21.52
C LEU A 926 -9.22 -10.37 -21.75
N PRO A 927 -8.75 -9.41 -22.58
CA PRO A 927 -7.32 -9.11 -22.73
C PRO A 927 -6.64 -8.76 -21.40
N SER A 928 -7.41 -8.20 -20.45
CA SER A 928 -6.99 -7.90 -19.08
C SER A 928 -6.83 -9.15 -18.17
N ARG A 929 -7.12 -10.36 -18.69
CA ARG A 929 -7.18 -11.65 -17.99
C ARG A 929 -8.32 -11.85 -16.98
N ASP A 930 -9.31 -10.95 -16.94
CA ASP A 930 -10.57 -11.27 -16.26
C ASP A 930 -11.25 -12.46 -16.92
N VAL A 931 -11.82 -13.35 -16.12
CA VAL A 931 -12.75 -14.37 -16.62
C VAL A 931 -14.17 -13.94 -16.31
N VAL A 932 -14.80 -13.27 -17.28
CA VAL A 932 -16.23 -12.99 -17.27
C VAL A 932 -16.99 -14.31 -17.37
N ARG A 933 -18.03 -14.46 -16.56
CA ARG A 933 -18.96 -15.59 -16.64
C ARG A 933 -20.24 -15.17 -17.36
N SER A 934 -21.21 -16.06 -17.38
CA SER A 934 -22.55 -15.79 -17.87
C SER A 934 -23.60 -16.33 -16.90
N GLU A 935 -24.80 -15.75 -16.91
CA GLU A 935 -25.97 -16.20 -16.12
C GLU A 935 -26.13 -17.70 -16.29
N TRP A 936 -26.21 -18.15 -17.56
CA TRP A 936 -26.48 -19.53 -17.95
C TRP A 936 -25.59 -20.54 -17.23
N GLN A 937 -24.37 -20.19 -16.82
CA GLN A 937 -23.47 -21.11 -16.11
C GLN A 937 -23.25 -20.79 -14.63
N GLU A 938 -23.48 -19.55 -14.21
CA GLU A 938 -23.30 -19.13 -12.82
C GLU A 938 -24.52 -19.50 -11.96
N SER A 939 -25.74 -19.43 -12.50
CA SER A 939 -26.98 -19.78 -11.78
C SER A 939 -27.18 -21.28 -11.54
N LYS A 940 -26.48 -22.15 -12.28
CA LYS A 940 -26.56 -23.62 -12.12
C LYS A 940 -25.84 -24.16 -10.86
N ARG A 941 -25.30 -23.32 -9.97
CA ARG A 941 -24.48 -23.74 -8.83
C ARG A 941 -25.28 -23.80 -7.52
N SER A 942 -24.90 -24.70 -6.61
CA SER A 942 -25.59 -24.81 -5.31
C SER A 942 -25.49 -23.51 -4.50
N PRO A 943 -26.56 -23.07 -3.82
CA PRO A 943 -26.51 -21.99 -2.82
C PRO A 943 -25.42 -22.16 -1.76
N ASP A 944 -25.01 -23.41 -1.45
CA ASP A 944 -23.99 -23.73 -0.44
C ASP A 944 -22.56 -23.36 -0.87
N SER A 945 -22.35 -23.03 -2.15
CA SER A 945 -21.07 -22.55 -2.68
C SER A 945 -21.24 -21.14 -3.29
N PRO A 946 -21.44 -20.10 -2.44
CA PRO A 946 -21.71 -18.74 -2.89
C PRO A 946 -20.47 -18.11 -3.51
N MET A 947 -20.28 -18.32 -4.81
CA MET A 947 -19.31 -17.59 -5.61
C MET A 947 -19.76 -16.15 -5.86
N ARG A 948 -18.79 -15.25 -5.92
CA ARG A 948 -18.94 -13.86 -6.39
C ARG A 948 -19.54 -13.81 -7.79
N ILE A 949 -20.49 -12.91 -8.00
CA ILE A 949 -21.17 -12.69 -9.29
C ILE A 949 -20.16 -12.09 -10.28
N THR A 950 -19.91 -12.78 -11.40
CA THR A 950 -18.84 -12.41 -12.36
C THR A 950 -19.33 -12.23 -13.80
N ARG A 951 -20.62 -11.91 -13.95
CA ARG A 951 -21.32 -11.84 -15.25
C ARG A 951 -21.91 -10.47 -15.58
N ILE A 952 -21.71 -9.46 -14.74
CA ILE A 952 -22.12 -8.09 -15.04
C ILE A 952 -20.94 -7.39 -15.72
N VAL A 953 -21.20 -6.74 -16.85
CA VAL A 953 -20.17 -6.14 -17.71
C VAL A 953 -20.42 -4.67 -17.97
N LYS A 954 -19.32 -3.95 -18.17
CA LYS A 954 -19.26 -2.69 -18.89
C LYS A 954 -18.96 -3.00 -20.36
N PHE A 955 -19.75 -2.46 -21.28
CA PHE A 955 -19.59 -2.69 -22.71
C PHE A 955 -19.99 -1.47 -23.53
N GLU A 956 -19.56 -1.44 -24.78
CA GLU A 956 -19.91 -0.40 -25.74
C GLU A 956 -21.05 -0.87 -26.67
N HIS A 957 -22.04 -0.01 -26.86
CA HIS A 957 -23.18 -0.23 -27.74
C HIS A 957 -23.73 1.13 -28.19
N GLU A 958 -24.01 1.29 -29.49
CA GLU A 958 -24.47 2.58 -30.07
C GLU A 958 -23.52 3.77 -29.78
N ASN A 959 -22.21 3.53 -29.81
CA ASN A 959 -21.15 4.50 -29.43
C ASN A 959 -21.27 5.03 -27.99
N LEU A 960 -21.96 4.30 -27.10
CA LEU A 960 -22.20 4.68 -25.72
C LEU A 960 -21.81 3.54 -24.77
N VAL A 961 -21.32 3.92 -23.59
CA VAL A 961 -21.05 2.96 -22.51
C VAL A 961 -22.38 2.48 -21.91
N ARG A 962 -22.52 1.16 -21.79
CA ARG A 962 -23.68 0.47 -21.20
C ARG A 962 -23.21 -0.51 -20.12
N PHE A 963 -24.15 -0.91 -19.27
CA PHE A 963 -23.99 -1.97 -18.28
C PHE A 963 -25.07 -3.03 -18.47
N GLY A 964 -24.76 -4.30 -18.18
CA GLY A 964 -25.71 -5.40 -18.36
C GLY A 964 -25.21 -6.75 -17.85
N GLU A 965 -26.13 -7.70 -17.74
CA GLU A 965 -25.87 -9.08 -17.33
C GLU A 965 -25.69 -9.98 -18.56
N VAL A 966 -24.49 -10.53 -18.74
CA VAL A 966 -24.23 -11.48 -19.84
C VAL A 966 -24.98 -12.79 -19.57
N GLN A 967 -25.87 -13.15 -20.48
CA GLN A 967 -26.67 -14.36 -20.39
C GLN A 967 -25.84 -15.57 -20.84
N TYR A 968 -25.15 -15.45 -21.98
CA TYR A 968 -24.22 -16.45 -22.53
C TYR A 968 -23.37 -15.87 -23.66
N TYR A 969 -22.27 -16.55 -23.98
CA TYR A 969 -21.46 -16.31 -25.18
C TYR A 969 -21.83 -17.32 -26.26
N PHE A 970 -21.63 -16.96 -27.53
CA PHE A 970 -21.80 -17.85 -28.66
C PHE A 970 -20.85 -17.51 -29.82
N ALA A 971 -20.81 -18.40 -30.81
CA ALA A 971 -20.14 -18.17 -32.08
C ALA A 971 -21.12 -18.52 -33.20
N MET A 972 -21.16 -17.71 -34.25
CA MET A 972 -22.02 -17.92 -35.43
C MET A 972 -21.28 -17.52 -36.70
N GLN A 973 -21.62 -18.13 -37.81
CA GLN A 973 -21.13 -17.83 -39.15
C GLN A 973 -22.37 -17.73 -40.05
N LEU A 974 -22.35 -16.83 -41.04
CA LEU A 974 -23.43 -16.70 -42.02
C LEU A 974 -23.08 -17.50 -43.27
N ASP A 975 -24.07 -17.98 -44.02
CA ASP A 975 -23.86 -18.86 -45.17
C ASP A 975 -23.03 -18.23 -46.32
N ASN A 976 -22.95 -16.89 -46.35
CA ASN A 976 -22.19 -16.09 -47.32
C ASN A 976 -20.93 -15.41 -46.73
N ASP A 977 -20.50 -15.77 -45.50
CA ASP A 977 -19.41 -15.08 -44.79
C ASP A 977 -18.31 -16.06 -44.30
N GLU A 978 -17.05 -15.67 -44.44
CA GLU A 978 -15.89 -16.40 -43.91
C GLU A 978 -15.55 -16.00 -42.46
N GLU A 979 -16.08 -14.87 -41.94
CA GLU A 979 -15.89 -14.47 -40.53
C GLU A 979 -16.76 -15.32 -39.59
N VAL A 980 -16.12 -15.91 -38.56
CA VAL A 980 -16.82 -16.49 -37.41
C VAL A 980 -17.03 -15.41 -36.35
N TYR A 981 -18.26 -14.90 -36.26
CA TYR A 981 -18.67 -13.89 -35.30
C TYR A 981 -18.66 -14.45 -33.88
N HIS A 982 -17.76 -13.95 -33.05
CA HIS A 982 -17.74 -14.23 -31.60
C HIS A 982 -18.59 -13.20 -30.85
N LEU A 983 -19.70 -13.67 -30.27
CA LEU A 983 -20.80 -12.82 -29.81
C LEU A 983 -21.15 -13.06 -28.33
N ALA A 984 -21.68 -12.04 -27.67
CA ALA A 984 -22.26 -12.10 -26.34
C ALA A 984 -23.74 -11.69 -26.38
N MET A 985 -24.60 -12.47 -25.73
CA MET A 985 -26.00 -12.13 -25.48
C MET A 985 -26.10 -11.47 -24.11
N ILE A 986 -26.58 -10.22 -24.04
CA ILE A 986 -26.59 -9.39 -22.84
C ILE A 986 -28.00 -8.90 -22.55
N SER A 987 -28.44 -9.00 -21.28
CA SER A 987 -29.61 -8.29 -20.79
C SER A 987 -29.18 -6.93 -20.24
N MET A 988 -29.69 -5.84 -20.82
CA MET A 988 -29.25 -4.48 -20.49
C MET A 988 -29.81 -4.02 -19.14
N ALA A 989 -28.99 -3.30 -18.36
CA ALA A 989 -29.47 -2.45 -17.29
C ALA A 989 -30.02 -1.13 -17.88
N SER A 990 -30.74 -0.34 -17.09
CA SER A 990 -31.13 1.00 -17.56
C SER A 990 -29.91 1.92 -17.76
N LEU A 991 -30.14 3.06 -18.40
CA LEU A 991 -29.22 4.20 -18.29
C LEU A 991 -29.00 4.59 -16.82
N LEU A 992 -27.88 5.26 -16.54
CA LEU A 992 -27.56 5.76 -15.21
C LEU A 992 -28.56 6.84 -14.76
N ASP A 993 -28.81 6.89 -13.45
CA ASP A 993 -29.48 7.98 -12.75
C ASP A 993 -28.60 9.25 -12.85
N GLN A 994 -28.78 10.01 -13.94
CA GLN A 994 -27.94 11.16 -14.28
C GLN A 994 -28.00 12.26 -13.21
N ALA A 995 -29.17 12.47 -12.59
CA ALA A 995 -29.33 13.43 -11.51
C ALA A 995 -28.51 13.01 -10.27
N LEU A 996 -28.51 11.73 -9.90
CA LEU A 996 -27.66 11.22 -8.82
C LEU A 996 -26.17 11.24 -9.19
N LEU A 997 -25.82 10.98 -10.46
CA LEU A 997 -24.44 11.04 -10.96
C LEU A 997 -23.88 12.45 -10.83
N GLU A 998 -24.60 13.46 -11.32
CA GLU A 998 -24.22 14.88 -11.24
C GLU A 998 -24.15 15.36 -9.78
N LYS A 999 -25.21 15.10 -8.99
CA LYS A 999 -25.29 15.50 -7.57
C LYS A 999 -24.20 14.86 -6.71
N SER A 1000 -23.71 13.67 -7.09
CA SER A 1000 -22.60 12.98 -6.45
C SER A 1000 -21.22 13.29 -7.07
N SER A 1001 -21.12 14.28 -7.95
CA SER A 1001 -19.87 14.67 -8.65
C SER A 1001 -19.21 13.50 -9.40
N GLY A 1002 -20.00 12.57 -9.94
CA GLY A 1002 -19.53 11.37 -10.64
C GLY A 1002 -19.14 10.19 -9.74
N SER A 1003 -19.19 10.36 -8.41
CA SER A 1003 -18.75 9.36 -7.43
C SER A 1003 -19.66 8.13 -7.34
N LEU A 1004 -20.95 8.27 -7.66
CA LEU A 1004 -21.96 7.21 -7.62
C LEU A 1004 -22.59 6.97 -8.99
N ARG A 1005 -22.69 5.69 -9.36
CA ARG A 1005 -23.35 5.22 -10.58
C ARG A 1005 -24.45 4.26 -10.16
N ALA A 1006 -25.71 4.63 -10.42
CA ALA A 1006 -26.87 3.81 -10.14
C ALA A 1006 -27.72 3.64 -11.40
N CYS A 1007 -28.27 2.45 -11.62
CA CYS A 1007 -29.22 2.15 -12.70
C CYS A 1007 -30.19 1.06 -12.25
N ASN A 1008 -31.36 0.92 -12.88
CA ASN A 1008 -32.27 -0.18 -12.60
C ASN A 1008 -31.68 -1.51 -13.09
N ALA A 1009 -31.97 -2.58 -12.34
CA ALA A 1009 -31.56 -3.94 -12.69
C ALA A 1009 -32.05 -4.37 -14.10
N PRO A 1010 -31.28 -5.18 -14.85
CA PRO A 1010 -31.75 -5.82 -16.07
C PRO A 1010 -33.03 -6.64 -15.85
N THR A 1011 -33.99 -6.45 -16.74
CA THR A 1011 -35.34 -7.02 -16.63
C THR A 1011 -35.49 -8.38 -17.31
N GLY A 1012 -34.48 -8.82 -18.08
CA GLY A 1012 -34.63 -9.93 -19.02
C GLY A 1012 -35.55 -9.62 -20.20
N GLN A 1013 -35.89 -8.34 -20.43
CA GLN A 1013 -36.70 -7.92 -21.57
C GLN A 1013 -35.87 -7.21 -22.63
N ASP A 1014 -35.00 -6.30 -22.22
CA ASP A 1014 -34.12 -5.51 -23.08
C ASP A 1014 -32.84 -6.32 -23.38
N MET A 1015 -32.88 -7.08 -24.48
CA MET A 1015 -31.85 -8.03 -24.89
C MET A 1015 -31.05 -7.47 -26.07
N VAL A 1016 -29.73 -7.54 -26.02
CA VAL A 1016 -28.84 -7.11 -27.12
C VAL A 1016 -27.74 -8.14 -27.39
N VAL A 1017 -27.31 -8.20 -28.64
CA VAL A 1017 -26.11 -8.93 -29.08
C VAL A 1017 -25.00 -7.95 -29.40
N VAL A 1018 -23.78 -8.26 -28.98
CA VAL A 1018 -22.56 -7.50 -29.30
C VAL A 1018 -21.40 -8.44 -29.67
N LYS A 1019 -20.43 -7.98 -30.47
CA LYS A 1019 -19.15 -8.69 -30.62
C LYS A 1019 -18.45 -8.74 -29.25
N VAL A 1020 -17.79 -9.85 -28.90
CA VAL A 1020 -17.15 -9.97 -27.57
C VAL A 1020 -16.09 -8.90 -27.31
N GLY A 1021 -15.47 -8.36 -28.36
CA GLY A 1021 -14.54 -7.23 -28.29
C GLY A 1021 -15.16 -5.91 -27.80
N SER A 1022 -16.49 -5.77 -27.81
CA SER A 1022 -17.20 -4.60 -27.25
C SER A 1022 -17.28 -4.64 -25.71
N ILE A 1023 -16.94 -5.77 -25.07
CA ILE A 1023 -16.91 -5.89 -23.61
C ILE A 1023 -15.60 -5.29 -23.08
N GLN A 1024 -15.72 -4.19 -22.34
CA GLN A 1024 -14.61 -3.40 -21.81
C GLN A 1024 -14.09 -3.95 -20.46
N GLY A 1025 -14.97 -4.52 -19.63
CA GLY A 1025 -14.59 -5.04 -18.31
C GLY A 1025 -15.73 -5.67 -17.51
N VAL A 1026 -15.38 -6.40 -16.47
CA VAL A 1026 -16.33 -6.86 -15.43
C VAL A 1026 -16.61 -5.70 -14.46
N VAL A 1027 -17.84 -5.61 -13.96
CA VAL A 1027 -18.21 -4.67 -12.89
C VAL A 1027 -18.95 -5.40 -11.77
N SER A 1028 -18.91 -4.85 -10.56
CA SER A 1028 -19.79 -5.29 -9.48
C SER A 1028 -21.11 -4.52 -9.54
N ALA A 1029 -22.24 -5.20 -9.33
CA ALA A 1029 -23.55 -4.56 -9.26
C ALA A 1029 -24.25 -4.96 -7.96
N LEU A 1030 -24.32 -4.01 -7.04
CA LEU A 1030 -24.79 -4.22 -5.67
C LEU A 1030 -26.23 -3.68 -5.55
N PRO A 1031 -27.21 -4.46 -5.05
CA PRO A 1031 -28.58 -3.96 -4.86
C PRO A 1031 -28.61 -2.79 -3.87
N TRP A 1032 -29.27 -1.69 -4.26
CA TRP A 1032 -29.15 -0.40 -3.57
C TRP A 1032 -29.71 -0.41 -2.13
N PRO A 1033 -29.04 0.20 -1.12
CA PRO A 1033 -29.35 -0.02 0.28
C PRO A 1033 -30.18 1.13 0.86
N LEU A 1034 -31.47 1.21 0.55
CA LEU A 1034 -32.25 2.40 0.89
C LEU A 1034 -32.59 2.46 2.40
N MET A 1035 -31.72 3.12 3.18
CA MET A 1035 -31.91 3.34 4.61
C MET A 1035 -32.66 4.64 4.86
N THR A 1036 -33.86 4.58 5.46
CA THR A 1036 -34.63 5.76 5.89
C THR A 1036 -34.75 5.73 7.42
N GLY A 1037 -33.82 6.41 8.10
CA GLY A 1037 -33.69 6.33 9.55
C GLY A 1037 -33.53 4.87 10.01
N ASN A 1038 -34.38 4.42 10.93
CA ASN A 1038 -34.34 3.07 11.48
C ASN A 1038 -35.04 2.00 10.61
N LYS A 1039 -35.18 2.22 9.29
CA LYS A 1039 -35.76 1.27 8.32
C LYS A 1039 -34.83 1.03 7.14
N LEU A 1040 -34.87 -0.19 6.61
CA LEU A 1040 -34.20 -0.60 5.38
C LEU A 1040 -35.29 -0.99 4.37
N LEU A 1041 -35.31 -0.31 3.21
CA LEU A 1041 -36.28 -0.53 2.15
C LEU A 1041 -35.59 -1.17 0.94
N SER A 1042 -36.35 -1.95 0.17
CA SER A 1042 -35.91 -2.48 -1.12
C SER A 1042 -36.04 -1.42 -2.22
N ASP A 1043 -34.98 -1.24 -2.99
CA ASP A 1043 -34.92 -0.43 -4.20
C ASP A 1043 -34.46 -1.36 -5.35
N ASP A 1044 -35.04 -1.23 -6.54
CA ASP A 1044 -34.71 -2.06 -7.71
C ASP A 1044 -33.45 -1.57 -8.46
N ARG A 1045 -32.86 -0.45 -8.01
CA ARG A 1045 -31.57 0.04 -8.48
C ARG A 1045 -30.40 -0.83 -8.03
N TRP A 1046 -29.39 -0.89 -8.90
CA TRP A 1046 -28.06 -1.40 -8.64
C TRP A 1046 -27.08 -0.24 -8.53
N LEU A 1047 -26.26 -0.25 -7.47
CA LEU A 1047 -25.01 0.49 -7.38
C LEU A 1047 -23.95 -0.22 -8.25
N ILE A 1048 -23.45 0.45 -9.27
CA ILE A 1048 -22.40 -0.07 -10.16
C ILE A 1048 -21.03 0.37 -9.65
N ILE A 1049 -20.14 -0.61 -9.42
CA ILE A 1049 -18.77 -0.38 -8.93
C ILE A 1049 -17.78 -0.98 -9.92
N GLU A 1050 -16.90 -0.12 -10.45
CA GLU A 1050 -15.71 -0.48 -11.22
C GLU A 1050 -14.51 -0.66 -10.29
N ASN A 1051 -13.68 -1.66 -10.54
CA ASN A 1051 -12.54 -1.98 -9.67
C ASN A 1051 -11.31 -1.10 -10.00
N PHE A 1052 -11.36 0.20 -9.69
CA PHE A 1052 -10.16 1.06 -9.77
C PHE A 1052 -9.03 0.58 -8.82
N GLY A 1053 -9.37 -0.22 -7.80
CA GLY A 1053 -8.42 -0.93 -6.94
C GLY A 1053 -7.75 -2.15 -7.57
N ARG A 1054 -8.19 -2.64 -8.74
CA ARG A 1054 -7.60 -3.81 -9.43
C ARG A 1054 -6.16 -3.57 -9.85
N ASP A 1055 -5.90 -2.38 -10.33
CA ASP A 1055 -4.56 -1.94 -10.72
C ASP A 1055 -3.63 -1.76 -9.50
N LEU A 1056 -4.19 -1.60 -8.29
CA LEU A 1056 -3.45 -1.79 -7.03
C LEU A 1056 -3.35 -3.27 -6.64
N SER A 1057 -4.33 -4.12 -6.96
CA SER A 1057 -4.26 -5.57 -6.67
C SER A 1057 -3.11 -6.24 -7.41
N VAL A 1058 -2.77 -5.82 -8.63
CA VAL A 1058 -1.55 -6.23 -9.36
C VAL A 1058 -0.25 -5.94 -8.59
N LEU A 1059 -0.23 -4.91 -7.74
CA LEU A 1059 0.91 -4.59 -6.85
C LEU A 1059 0.95 -5.50 -5.61
N THR A 1060 -0.16 -6.16 -5.27
CA THR A 1060 -0.30 -7.03 -4.08
C THR A 1060 -0.29 -8.53 -4.40
N GLU A 1061 -0.73 -8.93 -5.59
CA GLU A 1061 -0.98 -10.34 -5.95
C GLU A 1061 0.25 -11.02 -6.58
N SER A 1062 0.72 -12.09 -5.93
CA SER A 1062 1.70 -13.03 -6.51
C SER A 1062 1.60 -14.45 -5.90
N THR A 1063 0.44 -14.81 -5.35
CA THR A 1063 0.24 -16.08 -4.59
C THR A 1063 -0.96 -16.91 -5.05
N THR A 1064 -1.83 -16.35 -5.89
CA THR A 1064 -3.11 -16.96 -6.30
C THR A 1064 -2.93 -18.24 -7.14
N GLN A 1065 -1.78 -18.41 -7.80
CA GLN A 1065 -1.45 -19.60 -8.61
C GLN A 1065 -1.02 -20.84 -7.79
N LEU A 1066 -0.78 -20.73 -6.48
CA LEU A 1066 -0.35 -21.85 -5.62
C LEU A 1066 -1.48 -22.50 -4.80
N TYR A 1067 -2.73 -22.08 -5.01
CA TYR A 1067 -3.91 -22.65 -4.35
C TYR A 1067 -5.02 -23.07 -5.33
N SER A 1068 -4.70 -23.17 -6.62
CA SER A 1068 -5.58 -23.71 -7.66
C SER A 1068 -5.19 -25.15 -8.06
N GLU A 1069 -4.81 -25.98 -7.10
CA GLU A 1069 -5.03 -27.42 -7.28
C GLU A 1069 -6.54 -27.66 -7.29
N PRO A 1070 -7.11 -28.35 -8.29
CA PRO A 1070 -8.48 -28.81 -8.18
C PRO A 1070 -8.53 -29.82 -7.05
N LEU A 1071 -9.50 -29.67 -6.16
CA LEU A 1071 -9.93 -30.77 -5.31
C LEU A 1071 -10.17 -31.97 -6.23
N LEU A 1072 -9.53 -33.09 -5.93
CA LEU A 1072 -9.90 -34.36 -6.52
C LEU A 1072 -11.32 -34.63 -6.02
N GLU A 1073 -12.26 -34.74 -6.94
CA GLU A 1073 -13.54 -35.37 -6.66
C GLU A 1073 -13.20 -36.85 -6.46
N ASP A 1074 -13.46 -37.38 -5.25
CA ASP A 1074 -13.27 -38.80 -4.99
C ASP A 1074 -14.22 -39.58 -5.91
N GLU A 1075 -13.68 -40.32 -6.87
CA GLU A 1075 -14.47 -41.21 -7.73
C GLU A 1075 -14.85 -42.45 -6.91
N ASP A 1076 -16.16 -42.64 -6.69
CA ASP A 1076 -16.72 -43.85 -6.05
C ASP A 1076 -16.47 -45.07 -6.96
N ASP A 1077 -15.33 -45.75 -6.76
CA ASP A 1077 -14.94 -46.96 -7.49
C ASP A 1077 -15.64 -48.19 -6.86
N ASP A 1078 -16.66 -48.70 -7.53
CA ASP A 1078 -17.45 -49.88 -7.12
C ASP A 1078 -16.63 -51.18 -7.35
N ASN A 1079 -15.84 -51.63 -6.35
CA ASN A 1079 -15.46 -53.06 -6.10
C ASN A 1079 -14.69 -53.27 -4.76
#